data_AF-A0A9B0BPN2-F1
#
_entry.id   AF-A0A9B0BPN2-F1
#
_cell.length_a   1.000
_cell.length_b   1.000
_cell.length_c   1.000
_cell.angle_alpha   90.00
_cell.angle_beta   90.00
_cell.angle_gamma   90.00
#
_symmetry.space_group_name_H-M   'P 1'
#
loop_
_entity.id
_entity.type
_entity.pdbx_description
1 polymer ?
#
loop_
_entity_poly.entity_id
_entity_poly.type
_entity_poly.pdbx_seq_one_letter_code
_entity_poly.pdbx_strand_id
1 'polypeptide(L)'
;MRYERILHKLAWYSNQAFSQFNLLSIVKFTRRKMSTDPKALEKSKFVLKDMYFAGVNAVSPKTLMLNKVKFKDGILYVGDQSFELKENVYLVGFGKAVMGMAVVLEHMLGSYLKRGVVSVPSASTDSMWKSEDKSYFPLIGSGVVKYYEGSEHNQPDDRSLETTHEIIDLVESLTENDTLIVLISGGGSALLYMPRPVIECEDKLYVCKMLQAAGADIKELNIVRSKLSMVKGGGLARMAYPATIISLILSDIVDDPIELIASGPTVYNSKNPKEVIAILKKYNLFERVDGDVKKLLTSKEKFKDKKLLTRKKKQFKHVTNIILGNNTVAIEAASLQAYHHKLTPIILRPDVVGNVHDVSLAYVHITSLICLALDKALEKEEFFEKVKDIPVLSLSAAKVDEIYNLIDNVSEEGIVLIGGGEPTVVVKGKGKGGRNQELALHFSLDWLAKIKGYPRFSEYEIIMLSAGTDGQDGPTDAAGAFGYPAIGPLIHDVYARVKSIASKVIIKEEEKKEALRKKLEEQEQLNIQQQRKDLCKTQQLSGFITNKKKEIIKTMEKEVKPNKEIDENDEDNVVPFILRTMEVERMLPENTLNENDSYNLYSRFKRGTDLFKTGFTGTNVMDLHFIYIKKRKCDCKIDFGKEFFQNTLDVHDLHIDTSTIERYKNLYKREPFHWDKFLSRPSAVADEKIDQLNIKIIDANLTDPCCRKDRKFPLKNLLEDKDLPL
;
A
#
# COMPACT_ATOMS: atom_id res chain seq x y z
N MET A 1 -7.03 -20.06 33.76
CA MET A 1 -8.05 -18.98 33.56
C MET A 1 -8.10 -18.33 32.16
N ARG A 2 -7.09 -17.58 31.66
CA ARG A 2 -7.14 -17.02 30.28
C ARG A 2 -6.98 -18.12 29.21
N TYR A 3 -6.18 -19.14 29.51
CA TYR A 3 -5.93 -20.32 28.66
C TYR A 3 -7.15 -21.26 28.58
N GLU A 4 -7.81 -21.54 29.71
CA GLU A 4 -9.02 -22.37 29.77
C GLU A 4 -10.24 -21.71 29.11
N ARG A 5 -10.34 -20.37 29.15
CA ARG A 5 -11.38 -19.63 28.40
C ARG A 5 -11.17 -19.68 26.87
N ILE A 6 -9.95 -19.94 26.40
CA ILE A 6 -9.62 -20.07 24.97
C ILE A 6 -9.90 -21.51 24.50
N LEU A 7 -9.55 -22.51 25.30
CA LEU A 7 -9.88 -23.92 25.04
C LEU A 7 -11.41 -24.16 25.00
N HIS A 8 -12.17 -23.53 25.92
CA HIS A 8 -13.64 -23.58 25.88
C HIS A 8 -14.25 -22.85 24.67
N LYS A 9 -13.60 -21.81 24.14
CA LYS A 9 -14.04 -21.14 22.91
C LYS A 9 -13.75 -22.00 21.67
N LEU A 10 -12.60 -22.66 21.61
CA LEU A 10 -12.24 -23.58 20.52
C LEU A 10 -13.14 -24.83 20.50
N ALA A 11 -13.53 -25.35 21.66
CA ALA A 11 -14.45 -26.49 21.80
C ALA A 11 -15.94 -26.14 21.61
N TRP A 12 -16.31 -24.87 21.70
CA TRP A 12 -17.70 -24.43 21.45
C TRP A 12 -17.95 -24.15 19.95
N TYR A 13 -16.93 -23.69 19.21
CA TYR A 13 -17.02 -23.51 17.76
C TYR A 13 -16.99 -24.81 16.95
N SER A 14 -16.71 -25.96 17.57
CA SER A 14 -16.70 -27.27 16.88
C SER A 14 -18.08 -27.90 16.68
N ASN A 15 -19.17 -27.29 17.17
CA ASN A 15 -20.52 -27.88 17.14
C ASN A 15 -21.62 -27.06 16.44
N GLN A 16 -21.26 -26.14 15.53
CA GLN A 16 -22.21 -25.64 14.52
C GLN A 16 -21.68 -25.92 13.12
N ALA A 17 -22.46 -26.73 12.40
CA ALA A 17 -22.24 -27.10 11.01
C ALA A 17 -22.27 -25.88 10.08
N PHE A 18 -21.31 -25.76 9.15
CA PHE A 18 -21.59 -25.80 7.71
C PHE A 18 -20.30 -25.97 6.85
N SER A 19 -20.41 -26.92 5.92
CA SER A 19 -19.64 -27.23 4.70
C SER A 19 -18.11 -27.41 4.79
N GLN A 20 -17.67 -28.65 5.04
CA GLN A 20 -16.33 -29.13 4.74
C GLN A 20 -16.24 -29.59 3.28
N PHE A 21 -15.46 -28.84 2.49
CA PHE A 21 -15.13 -29.10 1.08
C PHE A 21 -14.05 -30.19 0.97
N ASN A 22 -14.31 -31.22 0.15
CA ASN A 22 -13.30 -32.23 -0.15
C ASN A 22 -12.45 -31.81 -1.36
N LEU A 23 -11.33 -31.13 -1.07
CA LEU A 23 -10.31 -30.59 -2.00
C LEU A 23 -9.53 -31.66 -2.80
N LEU A 24 -9.71 -32.95 -2.52
CA LEU A 24 -8.75 -33.99 -2.95
C LEU A 24 -8.78 -34.33 -4.45
N SER A 25 -9.89 -34.15 -5.15
CA SER A 25 -9.95 -34.34 -6.62
C SER A 25 -9.50 -33.10 -7.40
N ILE A 26 -9.66 -31.91 -6.83
CA ILE A 26 -9.20 -30.64 -7.41
C ILE A 26 -7.67 -30.54 -7.32
N VAL A 27 -7.05 -31.00 -6.22
CA VAL A 27 -5.58 -31.02 -6.03
C VAL A 27 -4.85 -31.85 -7.10
N LYS A 28 -5.49 -32.92 -7.63
CA LYS A 28 -4.90 -33.71 -8.72
C LYS A 28 -4.99 -33.02 -10.08
N PHE A 29 -6.04 -32.22 -10.32
CA PHE A 29 -6.18 -31.46 -11.57
C PHE A 29 -5.33 -30.17 -11.57
N THR A 30 -5.16 -29.51 -10.41
CA THR A 30 -4.36 -28.29 -10.26
C THR A 30 -2.84 -28.52 -10.27
N ARG A 31 -2.35 -29.68 -9.80
CA ARG A 31 -0.91 -30.01 -9.80
C ARG A 31 -0.29 -30.14 -11.19
N ARG A 32 -1.05 -30.54 -12.22
CA ARG A 32 -0.50 -30.79 -13.58
C ARG A 32 -0.69 -29.64 -14.59
N LYS A 33 -1.64 -28.71 -14.38
CA LYS A 33 -1.95 -27.65 -15.38
C LYS A 33 -1.76 -26.20 -14.91
N MET A 34 -1.68 -25.93 -13.60
CA MET A 34 -1.50 -24.55 -13.08
C MET A 34 -0.12 -24.27 -12.48
N SER A 35 0.83 -25.20 -12.63
CA SER A 35 2.23 -24.90 -12.31
C SER A 35 2.70 -23.77 -13.25
N THR A 36 2.93 -22.57 -12.72
CA THR A 36 3.88 -21.65 -13.32
C THR A 36 5.20 -22.39 -13.41
N ASP A 37 5.77 -22.53 -14.61
CA ASP A 37 7.13 -23.02 -14.74
C ASP A 37 8.03 -22.08 -13.91
N PRO A 38 8.71 -22.55 -12.85
CA PRO A 38 9.52 -21.69 -11.99
C PRO A 38 10.59 -20.93 -12.78
N LYS A 39 11.12 -21.52 -13.86
CA LYS A 39 12.12 -20.86 -14.71
C LYS A 39 11.49 -19.75 -15.56
N ALA A 40 10.32 -19.98 -16.13
CA ALA A 40 9.58 -18.97 -16.87
C ALA A 40 9.17 -17.80 -15.97
N LEU A 41 8.69 -18.10 -14.75
CA LEU A 41 8.32 -17.08 -13.76
C LEU A 41 9.51 -16.18 -13.39
N GLU A 42 10.69 -16.74 -13.13
CA GLU A 42 11.87 -15.95 -12.82
C GLU A 42 12.38 -15.14 -14.03
N LYS A 43 12.29 -15.68 -15.26
CA LYS A 43 12.58 -14.92 -16.49
C LYS A 43 11.65 -13.70 -16.62
N SER A 44 10.35 -13.92 -16.46
CA SER A 44 9.32 -12.87 -16.56
C SER A 44 9.53 -11.79 -15.50
N LYS A 45 9.83 -12.18 -14.25
CA LYS A 45 10.18 -11.24 -13.18
C LYS A 45 11.41 -10.41 -13.54
N PHE A 46 12.48 -11.04 -14.06
CA PHE A 46 13.69 -10.33 -14.46
C PHE A 46 13.38 -9.23 -15.50
N VAL A 47 12.59 -9.56 -16.53
CA VAL A 47 12.20 -8.59 -17.57
C VAL A 47 11.41 -7.42 -16.95
N LEU A 48 10.43 -7.69 -16.10
CA LEU A 48 9.64 -6.64 -15.45
C LEU A 48 10.49 -5.75 -14.53
N LYS A 49 11.48 -6.32 -13.81
CA LYS A 49 12.43 -5.54 -13.00
C LYS A 49 13.27 -4.61 -13.86
N ASP A 50 13.80 -5.13 -14.97
CA ASP A 50 14.65 -4.37 -15.87
C ASP A 50 13.87 -3.21 -16.53
N MET A 51 12.61 -3.45 -16.93
CA MET A 51 11.70 -2.40 -17.39
C MET A 51 11.44 -1.33 -16.31
N TYR A 52 11.19 -1.74 -15.07
CA TYR A 52 11.02 -0.80 -13.94
C TYR A 52 12.27 0.07 -13.76
N PHE A 53 13.47 -0.52 -13.73
CA PHE A 53 14.70 0.23 -13.55
C PHE A 53 15.00 1.15 -14.74
N ALA A 54 14.68 0.75 -15.97
CA ALA A 54 14.77 1.64 -17.13
C ALA A 54 13.85 2.87 -16.98
N GLY A 55 12.61 2.66 -16.53
CA GLY A 55 11.67 3.75 -16.24
C GLY A 55 12.17 4.69 -15.16
N VAL A 56 12.60 4.16 -14.01
CA VAL A 56 13.17 4.95 -12.89
C VAL A 56 14.44 5.69 -13.30
N ASN A 57 15.34 5.04 -14.04
CA ASN A 57 16.59 5.65 -14.49
C ASN A 57 16.34 6.83 -15.43
N ALA A 58 15.34 6.75 -16.30
CA ALA A 58 14.99 7.82 -17.24
C ALA A 58 14.52 9.11 -16.53
N VAL A 59 13.90 8.97 -15.37
CA VAL A 59 13.40 10.08 -14.52
C VAL A 59 14.29 10.34 -13.31
N SER A 60 15.44 9.69 -13.22
CA SER A 60 16.45 10.03 -12.21
C SER A 60 16.97 11.46 -12.47
N PRO A 61 17.23 12.28 -11.43
CA PRO A 61 17.69 13.65 -11.60
C PRO A 61 18.89 13.78 -12.55
N LYS A 62 19.88 12.89 -12.43
CA LYS A 62 21.05 12.81 -13.31
C LYS A 62 20.65 12.71 -14.78
N THR A 63 19.99 11.60 -15.11
CA THR A 63 19.73 11.22 -16.51
C THR A 63 18.79 12.23 -17.14
N LEU A 64 17.79 12.67 -16.39
CA LEU A 64 16.83 13.66 -16.82
C LEU A 64 17.51 15.00 -17.15
N MET A 65 18.39 15.50 -16.27
CA MET A 65 19.10 16.75 -16.48
C MET A 65 20.10 16.66 -17.63
N LEU A 66 20.89 15.58 -17.73
CA LEU A 66 21.87 15.42 -18.81
C LEU A 66 21.22 15.26 -20.20
N ASN A 67 20.05 14.60 -20.25
CA ASN A 67 19.34 14.38 -21.51
C ASN A 67 18.58 15.62 -21.96
N LYS A 68 17.94 16.35 -21.03
CA LYS A 68 17.04 17.45 -21.36
C LYS A 68 17.67 18.83 -21.25
N VAL A 69 18.73 19.01 -20.47
CA VAL A 69 19.32 20.32 -20.20
C VAL A 69 20.73 20.38 -20.80
N LYS A 70 20.99 21.42 -21.58
CA LYS A 70 22.31 21.71 -22.13
C LYS A 70 22.62 23.18 -21.98
N PHE A 71 23.87 23.53 -21.76
CA PHE A 71 24.32 24.92 -21.68
C PHE A 71 25.45 25.15 -22.65
N LYS A 72 25.34 26.20 -23.47
CA LYS A 72 26.37 26.59 -24.42
C LYS A 72 26.26 28.09 -24.72
N ASP A 73 27.40 28.78 -24.72
CA ASP A 73 27.53 30.18 -25.13
C ASP A 73 26.51 31.14 -24.44
N GLY A 74 26.27 30.95 -23.14
CA GLY A 74 25.31 31.76 -22.37
C GLY A 74 23.84 31.38 -22.57
N ILE A 75 23.54 30.34 -23.37
CA ILE A 75 22.18 29.88 -23.66
C ILE A 75 21.94 28.54 -22.95
N LEU A 76 20.86 28.49 -22.16
CA LEU A 76 20.33 27.28 -21.56
C LEU A 76 19.27 26.65 -22.46
N TYR A 77 19.52 25.46 -22.93
CA TYR A 77 18.58 24.65 -23.69
C TYR A 77 17.88 23.67 -22.76
N VAL A 78 16.55 23.63 -22.80
CA VAL A 78 15.72 22.71 -22.04
C VAL A 78 14.72 22.05 -22.98
N GLY A 79 15.02 20.82 -23.40
CA GLY A 79 14.32 20.17 -24.51
C GLY A 79 14.43 21.01 -25.78
N ASP A 80 13.29 21.37 -26.36
CA ASP A 80 13.21 22.18 -27.58
C ASP A 80 13.21 23.71 -27.30
N GLN A 81 13.27 24.11 -26.04
CA GLN A 81 13.25 25.52 -25.63
C GLN A 81 14.67 26.03 -25.35
N SER A 82 14.93 27.30 -25.64
CA SER A 82 16.21 27.95 -25.37
C SER A 82 16.02 29.27 -24.62
N PHE A 83 16.87 29.52 -23.63
CA PHE A 83 16.83 30.68 -22.78
C PHE A 83 18.20 31.35 -22.74
N GLU A 84 18.26 32.61 -23.18
CA GLU A 84 19.46 33.43 -22.99
C GLU A 84 19.58 33.79 -21.51
N LEU A 85 20.61 33.27 -20.85
CA LEU A 85 20.88 33.57 -19.46
C LEU A 85 21.51 34.95 -19.34
N LYS A 86 21.13 35.69 -18.29
CA LYS A 86 21.83 36.92 -17.94
C LYS A 86 23.20 36.64 -17.32
N GLU A 87 24.03 37.68 -17.17
CA GLU A 87 25.41 37.56 -16.67
C GLU A 87 25.50 36.90 -15.28
N ASN A 88 24.50 37.14 -14.42
CA ASN A 88 24.42 36.53 -13.10
C ASN A 88 23.27 35.52 -13.05
N VAL A 89 23.62 34.26 -12.77
CA VAL A 89 22.66 33.18 -12.58
C VAL A 89 22.62 32.79 -11.11
N TYR A 90 21.41 32.60 -10.59
CA TYR A 90 21.15 32.16 -9.22
C TYR A 90 20.30 30.90 -9.22
N LEU A 91 20.44 30.08 -8.18
CA LEU A 91 19.74 28.80 -8.06
C LEU A 91 18.97 28.71 -6.75
N VAL A 92 17.70 28.34 -6.82
CA VAL A 92 16.91 27.95 -5.66
C VAL A 92 16.35 26.56 -5.90
N GLY A 93 16.49 25.64 -4.95
CA GLY A 93 15.93 24.30 -5.06
C GLY A 93 15.17 23.86 -3.82
N PHE A 94 14.06 23.16 -3.97
CA PHE A 94 13.35 22.53 -2.85
C PHE A 94 12.61 21.26 -3.24
N GLY A 95 12.89 20.16 -2.55
CA GLY A 95 12.24 18.86 -2.79
C GLY A 95 13.14 17.64 -2.56
N LYS A 96 12.58 16.44 -2.70
CA LYS A 96 13.31 15.16 -2.56
C LYS A 96 14.41 14.94 -3.62
N ALA A 97 14.18 15.39 -4.85
CA ALA A 97 15.02 15.08 -6.00
C ALA A 97 15.92 16.24 -6.45
N VAL A 98 15.73 17.44 -5.86
CA VAL A 98 16.40 18.66 -6.32
C VAL A 98 17.90 18.67 -6.06
N MET A 99 18.40 17.87 -5.11
CA MET A 99 19.83 17.77 -4.82
C MET A 99 20.61 17.32 -6.06
N GLY A 100 20.19 16.20 -6.66
CA GLY A 100 20.82 15.69 -7.88
C GLY A 100 20.68 16.65 -9.07
N MET A 101 19.56 17.38 -9.15
CA MET A 101 19.35 18.39 -10.20
C MET A 101 20.31 19.58 -10.04
N ALA A 102 20.49 20.05 -8.80
CA ALA A 102 21.35 21.18 -8.47
C ALA A 102 22.82 20.87 -8.74
N VAL A 103 23.29 19.68 -8.37
CA VAL A 103 24.67 19.26 -8.62
C VAL A 103 24.98 19.27 -10.12
N VAL A 104 24.09 18.75 -10.97
CA VAL A 104 24.31 18.75 -12.43
C VAL A 104 24.35 20.18 -12.98
N LEU A 105 23.47 21.07 -12.51
CA LEU A 105 23.47 22.47 -12.96
C LEU A 105 24.67 23.26 -12.49
N GLU A 106 25.13 23.04 -11.25
CA GLU A 106 26.31 23.72 -10.72
C GLU A 106 27.55 23.39 -11.58
N HIS A 107 27.74 22.13 -11.93
CA HIS A 107 28.80 21.71 -12.85
C HIS A 107 28.61 22.27 -14.27
N MET A 108 27.38 22.29 -14.77
CA MET A 108 27.07 22.72 -16.14
C MET A 108 27.23 24.24 -16.34
N LEU A 109 26.83 25.04 -15.35
CA LEU A 109 26.87 26.50 -15.41
C LEU A 109 28.23 27.07 -15.00
N GLY A 110 28.97 26.36 -14.16
CA GLY A 110 30.29 26.80 -13.68
C GLY A 110 30.25 28.23 -13.14
N SER A 111 31.11 29.11 -13.67
CA SER A 111 31.24 30.50 -13.21
C SER A 111 30.03 31.41 -13.49
N TYR A 112 29.07 30.98 -14.30
CA TYR A 112 27.80 31.71 -14.49
C TYR A 112 26.93 31.66 -13.24
N LEU A 113 26.98 30.56 -12.49
CA LEU A 113 26.23 30.40 -11.25
C LEU A 113 26.95 31.16 -10.12
N LYS A 114 26.30 32.18 -9.56
CA LYS A 114 26.89 33.04 -8.52
C LYS A 114 26.63 32.55 -7.11
N ARG A 115 25.41 32.07 -6.86
CA ARG A 115 24.98 31.55 -5.56
C ARG A 115 23.78 30.63 -5.73
N GLY A 116 23.71 29.58 -4.92
CA GLY A 116 22.52 28.75 -4.82
C GLY A 116 22.14 28.37 -3.39
N VAL A 117 20.85 28.19 -3.15
CA VAL A 117 20.30 27.69 -1.87
C VAL A 117 19.32 26.55 -2.17
N VAL A 118 19.58 25.38 -1.62
CA VAL A 118 18.83 24.15 -1.90
C VAL A 118 18.36 23.49 -0.60
N SER A 119 17.04 23.34 -0.46
CA SER A 119 16.35 22.72 0.68
C SER A 119 15.96 21.27 0.35
N VAL A 120 16.47 20.30 1.12
CA VAL A 120 16.30 18.86 0.86
C VAL A 120 15.83 18.12 2.12
N PRO A 121 15.20 16.94 1.99
CA PRO A 121 14.81 16.14 3.14
C PRO A 121 15.99 15.78 4.05
N SER A 122 15.70 15.54 5.33
CA SER A 122 16.68 14.99 6.27
C SER A 122 17.25 13.67 5.77
N ALA A 123 18.55 13.46 5.97
CA ALA A 123 19.30 12.28 5.50
C ALA A 123 19.42 12.14 3.97
N SER A 124 19.20 13.23 3.21
CA SER A 124 19.46 13.24 1.76
C SER A 124 20.95 13.04 1.47
N THR A 125 21.81 13.69 2.25
CA THR A 125 23.27 13.53 2.16
C THR A 125 23.70 12.09 2.49
N ASP A 126 23.20 11.51 3.58
CA ASP A 126 23.46 10.11 3.95
C ASP A 126 23.02 9.13 2.85
N SER A 127 21.88 9.40 2.23
CA SER A 127 21.37 8.59 1.12
C SER A 127 22.31 8.65 -0.10
N MET A 128 22.89 9.82 -0.37
CA MET A 128 23.91 9.97 -1.42
C MET A 128 25.25 9.31 -1.06
N TRP A 129 25.68 9.35 0.21
CA TRP A 129 26.89 8.64 0.66
C TRP A 129 26.81 7.13 0.44
N LYS A 130 25.59 6.58 0.50
CA LYS A 130 25.32 5.16 0.23
C LYS A 130 25.21 4.83 -1.26
N SER A 131 25.12 5.83 -2.13
CA SER A 131 25.11 5.64 -3.58
C SER A 131 26.45 5.13 -4.08
N GLU A 132 26.45 4.16 -5.00
CA GLU A 132 27.64 3.70 -5.69
C GLU A 132 28.23 4.80 -6.61
N ASP A 133 27.36 5.66 -7.16
CA ASP A 133 27.78 6.78 -8.02
C ASP A 133 28.05 8.04 -7.18
N LYS A 134 29.34 8.23 -6.85
CA LYS A 134 29.83 9.40 -6.12
C LYS A 134 30.06 10.64 -6.99
N SER A 135 29.89 10.57 -8.31
CA SER A 135 30.04 11.74 -9.18
C SER A 135 28.99 12.83 -8.92
N TYR A 136 27.98 12.52 -8.11
CA TYR A 136 26.92 13.44 -7.66
C TYR A 136 27.22 14.14 -6.35
N PHE A 137 28.38 13.89 -5.73
CA PHE A 137 28.66 14.57 -4.47
C PHE A 137 28.66 16.08 -4.68
N PRO A 138 27.90 16.85 -3.86
CA PRO A 138 28.02 18.29 -3.83
C PRO A 138 29.48 18.71 -3.74
N LEU A 139 29.84 19.83 -4.36
CA LEU A 139 31.19 20.40 -4.27
C LEU A 139 31.40 21.01 -2.87
N ILE A 140 31.66 20.16 -1.87
CA ILE A 140 31.80 20.58 -0.48
C ILE A 140 33.05 21.47 -0.35
N GLY A 141 32.85 22.74 0.04
CA GLY A 141 33.92 23.71 0.30
C GLY A 141 34.35 24.58 -0.89
N SER A 142 34.03 24.19 -2.12
CA SER A 142 34.30 24.99 -3.34
C SER A 142 33.06 25.31 -4.17
N GLY A 143 31.91 24.72 -3.84
CA GLY A 143 30.63 24.98 -4.49
C GLY A 143 30.03 26.32 -4.08
N VAL A 144 29.25 26.89 -4.99
CA VAL A 144 28.46 28.11 -4.78
C VAL A 144 27.03 27.79 -4.31
N VAL A 145 26.62 26.52 -4.42
CA VAL A 145 25.33 26.02 -3.93
C VAL A 145 25.47 25.52 -2.50
N LYS A 146 24.65 26.08 -1.60
CA LYS A 146 24.50 25.60 -0.23
C LYS A 146 23.30 24.67 -0.13
N TYR A 147 23.50 23.51 0.50
CA TYR A 147 22.48 22.50 0.73
C TYR A 147 22.10 22.48 2.20
N TYR A 148 20.81 22.50 2.49
CA TYR A 148 20.25 22.48 3.83
C TYR A 148 19.27 21.34 3.96
N GLU A 149 19.45 20.52 4.98
CA GLU A 149 18.55 19.42 5.29
C GLU A 149 17.47 19.85 6.30
N GLY A 150 16.23 19.47 6.03
CA GLY A 150 15.11 19.67 6.94
C GLY A 150 13.92 18.78 6.59
N SER A 151 12.74 19.19 7.02
CA SER A 151 11.49 18.49 6.83
C SER A 151 11.48 17.02 7.29
N GLU A 152 11.78 16.78 8.57
CA GLU A 152 11.63 15.44 9.15
C GLU A 152 10.22 14.87 8.93
N HIS A 153 10.16 13.61 8.50
CA HIS A 153 8.90 12.92 8.14
C HIS A 153 8.01 13.68 7.14
N ASN A 154 8.61 14.47 6.24
CA ASN A 154 7.90 15.27 5.23
C ASN A 154 6.92 16.30 5.84
N GLN A 155 7.21 16.76 7.07
CA GLN A 155 6.51 17.87 7.73
C GLN A 155 7.44 19.09 7.79
N PRO A 156 6.92 20.33 7.77
CA PRO A 156 7.75 21.50 8.00
C PRO A 156 8.39 21.48 9.40
N ASP A 157 9.64 21.93 9.49
CA ASP A 157 10.41 22.09 10.73
C ASP A 157 11.21 23.41 10.74
N ASP A 158 11.86 23.73 11.86
CA ASP A 158 12.63 24.97 12.02
C ASP A 158 13.76 25.10 10.98
N ARG A 159 14.41 23.98 10.64
CA ARG A 159 15.45 23.94 9.60
C ARG A 159 14.91 24.34 8.23
N SER A 160 13.73 23.84 7.86
CA SER A 160 13.06 24.22 6.61
C SER A 160 12.62 25.69 6.60
N LEU A 161 12.24 26.25 7.76
CA LEU A 161 11.91 27.66 7.93
C LEU A 161 13.13 28.56 7.74
N GLU A 162 14.23 28.26 8.45
CA GLU A 162 15.53 28.96 8.32
C GLU A 162 16.04 28.93 6.89
N THR A 163 15.99 27.75 6.24
CA THR A 163 16.38 27.61 4.83
C THR A 163 15.49 28.46 3.92
N THR A 164 14.19 28.55 4.23
CA THR A 164 13.27 29.38 3.45
C THR A 164 13.56 30.88 3.64
N HIS A 165 14.03 31.31 4.81
CA HIS A 165 14.52 32.68 5.01
C HIS A 165 15.72 32.98 4.10
N GLU A 166 16.73 32.10 4.07
CA GLU A 166 17.89 32.24 3.17
C GLU A 166 17.50 32.30 1.69
N ILE A 167 16.49 31.52 1.29
CA ILE A 167 15.92 31.57 -0.06
C ILE A 167 15.28 32.94 -0.32
N ILE A 168 14.49 33.46 0.62
CA ILE A 168 13.83 34.77 0.50
C ILE A 168 14.87 35.88 0.36
N ASP A 169 15.87 35.90 1.25
CA ASP A 169 16.95 36.90 1.22
C ASP A 169 17.70 36.88 -0.11
N LEU A 170 17.92 35.68 -0.67
CA LEU A 170 18.52 35.54 -2.00
C LEU A 170 17.60 36.14 -3.08
N VAL A 171 16.33 35.75 -3.13
CA VAL A 171 15.44 36.17 -4.23
C VAL A 171 15.06 37.65 -4.18
N GLU A 172 14.94 38.24 -3.00
CA GLU A 172 14.63 39.68 -2.85
C GLU A 172 15.81 40.58 -3.24
N SER A 173 17.03 40.04 -3.28
CA SER A 173 18.23 40.77 -3.73
C SER A 173 18.37 40.86 -5.25
N LEU A 174 17.52 40.15 -6.01
CA LEU A 174 17.67 40.01 -7.46
C LEU A 174 17.10 41.20 -8.24
N THR A 175 17.70 41.45 -9.40
CA THR A 175 17.43 42.57 -10.30
C THR A 175 17.06 42.08 -11.71
N GLU A 176 16.71 42.99 -12.61
CA GLU A 176 16.35 42.70 -14.00
C GLU A 176 17.51 42.10 -14.82
N ASN A 177 18.74 42.25 -14.34
CA ASN A 177 19.96 41.70 -14.94
C ASN A 177 20.29 40.29 -14.45
N ASP A 178 19.41 39.69 -13.66
CA ASP A 178 19.64 38.38 -13.06
C ASP A 178 18.70 37.32 -13.64
N THR A 179 19.18 36.08 -13.71
CA THR A 179 18.35 34.91 -14.01
C THR A 179 18.30 33.99 -12.79
N LEU A 180 17.11 33.67 -12.34
CA LEU A 180 16.85 32.70 -11.28
C LEU A 180 16.38 31.37 -11.88
N ILE A 181 17.13 30.31 -11.64
CA ILE A 181 16.69 28.94 -11.92
C ILE A 181 16.07 28.37 -10.65
N VAL A 182 14.85 27.84 -10.74
CA VAL A 182 14.11 27.26 -9.61
C VAL A 182 13.91 25.76 -9.84
N LEU A 183 14.49 24.93 -8.98
CA LEU A 183 14.35 23.47 -9.02
C LEU A 183 13.24 23.04 -8.07
N ILE A 184 12.26 22.32 -8.59
CA ILE A 184 11.08 21.89 -7.84
C ILE A 184 10.91 20.38 -7.99
N SER A 185 10.73 19.68 -6.89
CA SER A 185 10.26 18.30 -6.91
C SER A 185 9.26 18.02 -5.78
N GLY A 186 8.79 16.78 -5.70
CA GLY A 186 8.01 16.27 -4.57
C GLY A 186 8.59 16.63 -3.19
N GLY A 187 7.71 16.85 -2.21
CA GLY A 187 8.09 17.30 -0.85
C GLY A 187 8.32 18.80 -0.69
N GLY A 188 8.37 19.58 -1.79
CA GLY A 188 8.61 21.03 -1.75
C GLY A 188 7.65 21.84 -0.88
N SER A 189 6.45 21.32 -0.61
CA SER A 189 5.48 22.00 0.26
C SER A 189 5.94 22.15 1.70
N ALA A 190 6.71 21.17 2.20
CA ALA A 190 7.25 21.16 3.55
C ALA A 190 8.65 21.81 3.59
N LEU A 191 9.44 21.63 2.54
CA LEU A 191 10.80 22.17 2.42
C LEU A 191 10.88 23.67 2.10
N LEU A 192 9.85 24.23 1.46
CA LEU A 192 9.71 25.67 1.21
C LEU A 192 8.57 26.24 2.08
N TYR A 193 8.84 26.42 3.37
CA TYR A 193 7.85 26.78 4.38
C TYR A 193 8.09 28.18 4.95
N MET A 194 7.20 29.12 4.60
CA MET A 194 7.15 30.44 5.22
C MET A 194 5.69 30.82 5.52
N PRO A 195 5.27 30.97 6.79
CA PRO A 195 4.00 31.61 7.14
C PRO A 195 4.03 33.10 6.79
N ARG A 196 2.87 33.76 6.70
CA ARG A 196 2.85 35.22 6.55
C ARG A 196 3.19 35.89 7.89
N PRO A 197 3.85 37.05 7.93
CA PRO A 197 4.32 37.68 9.17
C PRO A 197 3.25 38.05 10.21
N VAL A 198 1.97 37.95 9.85
CA VAL A 198 0.82 38.26 10.70
C VAL A 198 0.39 37.02 11.52
N ILE A 199 0.97 35.86 11.26
CA ILE A 199 0.64 34.59 11.91
C ILE A 199 1.93 33.84 12.25
N GLU A 200 1.86 33.01 13.28
CA GLU A 200 2.98 32.16 13.70
C GLU A 200 3.08 30.88 12.85
N CYS A 201 4.18 30.15 13.01
CA CYS A 201 4.38 28.85 12.35
C CYS A 201 3.32 27.83 12.78
N GLU A 202 3.00 27.81 14.07
CA GLU A 202 2.02 26.92 14.69
C GLU A 202 0.62 27.18 14.15
N ASP A 203 0.24 28.45 13.94
CA ASP A 203 -1.08 28.83 13.42
C ASP A 203 -1.33 28.22 12.05
N LYS A 204 -0.36 28.36 11.15
CA LYS A 204 -0.45 27.82 9.79
C LYS A 204 -0.51 26.30 9.81
N LEU A 205 0.30 25.65 10.65
CA LEU A 205 0.32 24.20 10.78
C LEU A 205 -1.02 23.70 11.36
N TYR A 206 -1.57 24.40 12.36
CA TYR A 206 -2.84 24.10 12.99
C TYR A 206 -3.99 24.13 11.99
N VAL A 207 -4.14 25.19 11.18
CA VAL A 207 -5.19 25.27 10.16
C VAL A 207 -5.05 24.16 9.12
N CYS A 208 -3.82 23.84 8.69
CA CYS A 208 -3.58 22.76 7.74
C CYS A 208 -3.99 21.40 8.33
N LYS A 209 -3.62 21.11 9.59
CA LYS A 209 -4.00 19.88 10.29
C LYS A 209 -5.52 19.77 10.47
N MET A 210 -6.21 20.87 10.79
CA MET A 210 -7.67 20.87 10.90
C MET A 210 -8.35 20.51 9.58
N LEU A 211 -7.90 21.09 8.47
CA LEU A 211 -8.43 20.78 7.13
C LEU A 211 -8.18 19.33 6.75
N GLN A 212 -6.97 18.82 6.99
CA GLN A 212 -6.62 17.42 6.75
C GLN A 212 -7.50 16.47 7.58
N ALA A 213 -7.68 16.75 8.87
CA ALA A 213 -8.53 15.96 9.76
C ALA A 213 -10.01 16.00 9.37
N ALA A 214 -10.46 17.09 8.73
CA ALA A 214 -11.82 17.22 8.21
C ALA A 214 -12.02 16.54 6.84
N GLY A 215 -10.98 15.96 6.25
CA GLY A 215 -11.05 15.33 4.93
C GLY A 215 -11.10 16.32 3.77
N ALA A 216 -10.46 17.50 3.92
CA ALA A 216 -10.26 18.42 2.80
C ALA A 216 -9.43 17.75 1.70
N ASP A 217 -9.88 17.88 0.45
CA ASP A 217 -9.09 17.39 -0.68
C ASP A 217 -7.82 18.25 -0.85
N ILE A 218 -6.87 17.73 -1.63
CA ILE A 218 -5.56 18.38 -1.79
C ILE A 218 -5.67 19.76 -2.47
N LYS A 219 -6.66 19.97 -3.35
CA LYS A 219 -6.87 21.25 -4.04
C LYS A 219 -7.38 22.28 -3.04
N GLU A 220 -8.38 21.91 -2.24
CA GLU A 220 -8.94 22.73 -1.17
C GLU A 220 -7.90 23.09 -0.10
N LEU A 221 -7.12 22.09 0.35
CA LEU A 221 -6.02 22.30 1.28
C LEU A 221 -4.99 23.29 0.70
N ASN A 222 -4.62 23.14 -0.58
CA ASN A 222 -3.64 24.01 -1.24
C ASN A 222 -4.12 25.45 -1.39
N ILE A 223 -5.42 25.67 -1.63
CA ILE A 223 -6.01 27.02 -1.70
C ILE A 223 -5.83 27.75 -0.36
N VAL A 224 -6.19 27.10 0.75
CA VAL A 224 -6.05 27.69 2.09
C VAL A 224 -4.58 27.82 2.48
N ARG A 225 -3.76 26.77 2.26
CA ARG A 225 -2.33 26.76 2.55
C ARG A 225 -1.56 27.86 1.82
N SER A 226 -1.94 28.14 0.57
CA SER A 226 -1.34 29.21 -0.23
C SER A 226 -1.69 30.60 0.30
N LYS A 227 -2.89 30.77 0.87
CA LYS A 227 -3.32 32.04 1.48
C LYS A 227 -2.47 32.38 2.71
N LEU A 228 -2.17 31.38 3.53
CA LEU A 228 -1.39 31.50 4.77
C LEU A 228 0.12 31.62 4.55
N SER A 229 0.62 31.49 3.32
CA SER A 229 2.05 31.43 3.04
C SER A 229 2.55 32.61 2.21
N MET A 230 3.77 33.08 2.54
CA MET A 230 4.46 34.11 1.76
C MET A 230 4.93 33.61 0.40
N VAL A 231 5.54 32.43 0.34
CA VAL A 231 6.26 31.90 -0.83
C VAL A 231 5.37 31.11 -1.80
N LYS A 232 4.27 30.53 -1.33
CA LYS A 232 3.34 29.72 -2.14
C LYS A 232 2.36 30.56 -2.97
N GLY A 233 1.76 29.96 -4.00
CA GLY A 233 0.80 30.62 -4.88
C GLY A 233 1.38 31.84 -5.59
N GLY A 234 2.59 31.68 -6.15
CA GLY A 234 3.32 32.71 -6.87
C GLY A 234 4.09 33.67 -5.97
N GLY A 235 4.27 33.34 -4.69
CA GLY A 235 4.94 34.20 -3.73
C GLY A 235 6.42 34.40 -4.06
N LEU A 236 7.13 33.28 -4.27
CA LEU A 236 8.54 33.28 -4.66
C LEU A 236 8.76 34.07 -5.97
N ALA A 237 7.90 33.86 -6.97
CA ALA A 237 7.97 34.58 -8.24
C ALA A 237 7.74 36.10 -8.10
N ARG A 238 6.97 36.55 -7.10
CA ARG A 238 6.76 37.98 -6.84
C ARG A 238 7.97 38.61 -6.16
N MET A 239 8.59 37.89 -5.22
CA MET A 239 9.78 38.34 -4.49
C MET A 239 10.99 38.46 -5.42
N ALA A 240 11.13 37.53 -6.36
CA ALA A 240 12.21 37.54 -7.35
C ALA A 240 12.03 38.59 -8.47
N TYR A 241 10.88 39.25 -8.59
CA TYR A 241 10.69 40.27 -9.64
C TYR A 241 11.55 41.50 -9.31
N PRO A 242 12.36 42.02 -10.24
CA PRO A 242 12.21 41.92 -11.71
C PRO A 242 13.06 40.86 -12.45
N ALA A 243 13.74 39.95 -11.74
CA ALA A 243 14.57 38.91 -12.37
C ALA A 243 13.78 37.96 -13.27
N THR A 244 14.47 37.36 -14.25
CA THR A 244 13.88 36.31 -15.11
C THR A 244 13.92 34.97 -14.38
N ILE A 245 12.83 34.20 -14.41
CA ILE A 245 12.71 32.93 -13.70
C ILE A 245 12.50 31.77 -14.68
N ILE A 246 13.30 30.71 -14.53
CA ILE A 246 13.15 29.45 -15.22
C ILE A 246 12.98 28.34 -14.18
N SER A 247 11.76 27.81 -14.04
CA SER A 247 11.48 26.72 -13.11
C SER A 247 11.57 25.38 -13.82
N LEU A 248 12.37 24.48 -13.26
CA LEU A 248 12.54 23.10 -13.73
C LEU A 248 11.91 22.15 -12.71
N ILE A 249 10.90 21.41 -13.15
CA ILE A 249 9.99 20.68 -12.27
C ILE A 249 10.08 19.18 -12.54
N LEU A 250 10.29 18.39 -11.50
CA LEU A 250 10.04 16.95 -11.49
C LEU A 250 8.72 16.69 -10.77
N SER A 251 7.72 16.21 -11.51
CA SER A 251 6.35 16.07 -11.00
C SER A 251 6.13 14.71 -10.35
N ASP A 252 5.61 14.73 -9.12
CA ASP A 252 5.13 13.58 -8.35
C ASP A 252 3.60 13.58 -8.19
N ILE A 253 2.88 14.28 -9.07
CA ILE A 253 1.42 14.42 -9.03
C ILE A 253 0.83 14.03 -10.38
N VAL A 254 -0.28 13.28 -10.35
CA VAL A 254 -1.05 12.89 -11.55
C VAL A 254 -1.47 14.12 -12.35
N ASP A 255 -1.35 14.03 -13.68
CA ASP A 255 -1.62 15.11 -14.66
C ASP A 255 -0.71 16.35 -14.57
N ASP A 256 0.31 16.32 -13.71
CA ASP A 256 1.30 17.38 -13.53
C ASP A 256 0.75 18.82 -13.36
N PRO A 257 -0.28 19.07 -12.53
CA PRO A 257 -0.81 20.40 -12.32
C PRO A 257 0.20 21.29 -11.58
N ILE A 258 0.91 22.13 -12.32
CA ILE A 258 2.00 22.98 -11.83
C ILE A 258 1.60 23.87 -10.65
N GLU A 259 0.33 24.23 -10.52
CA GLU A 259 -0.22 24.99 -9.39
C GLU A 259 -0.30 24.19 -8.08
N LEU A 260 -0.38 22.86 -8.15
CA LEU A 260 -0.42 21.99 -6.97
C LEU A 260 0.99 21.53 -6.56
N ILE A 261 1.90 21.39 -7.51
CA ILE A 261 3.29 21.00 -7.25
C ILE A 261 3.95 22.06 -6.35
N ALA A 262 4.38 21.64 -5.16
CA ALA A 262 4.88 22.54 -4.09
C ALA A 262 3.95 23.73 -3.73
N SER A 263 2.64 23.64 -4.02
CA SER A 263 1.69 24.77 -3.97
C SER A 263 2.03 25.95 -4.89
N GLY A 264 2.64 25.69 -6.05
CA GLY A 264 2.86 26.66 -7.11
C GLY A 264 3.59 27.93 -6.67
N PRO A 265 4.80 27.87 -6.09
CA PRO A 265 5.54 29.06 -5.65
C PRO A 265 5.90 30.02 -6.79
N THR A 266 5.96 29.49 -8.02
CA THR A 266 6.26 30.22 -9.27
C THR A 266 5.04 30.36 -10.19
N VAL A 267 3.85 29.94 -9.73
CA VAL A 267 2.61 29.96 -10.52
C VAL A 267 1.67 31.00 -9.94
N TYR A 268 1.08 31.84 -10.80
CA TYR A 268 0.16 32.87 -10.35
C TYR A 268 -1.07 32.24 -9.70
N ASN A 269 -1.39 32.69 -8.49
CA ASN A 269 -2.65 32.41 -7.81
C ASN A 269 -3.28 33.72 -7.32
N SER A 270 -4.57 33.89 -7.58
CA SER A 270 -5.34 35.08 -7.18
C SER A 270 -5.65 35.16 -5.68
N LYS A 271 -5.49 34.05 -4.95
CA LYS A 271 -5.72 33.90 -3.49
C LYS A 271 -7.06 34.53 -3.05
N ASN A 272 -8.12 34.20 -3.78
CA ASN A 272 -9.46 34.78 -3.61
C ASN A 272 -10.07 34.42 -2.23
N PRO A 273 -10.36 35.39 -1.36
CA PRO A 273 -10.90 35.11 -0.03
C PRO A 273 -12.25 34.41 -0.06
N LYS A 274 -13.08 34.64 -1.09
CA LYS A 274 -14.40 34.00 -1.18
C LYS A 274 -14.29 32.48 -1.25
N GLU A 275 -13.31 31.98 -1.98
CA GLU A 275 -13.05 30.56 -2.17
C GLU A 275 -12.51 29.94 -0.87
N VAL A 276 -11.55 30.60 -0.22
CA VAL A 276 -11.02 30.20 1.10
C VAL A 276 -12.13 30.11 2.14
N ILE A 277 -13.01 31.12 2.20
CA ILE A 277 -14.14 31.15 3.14
C ILE A 277 -15.12 30.02 2.84
N ALA A 278 -15.41 29.75 1.56
CA ALA A 278 -16.30 28.66 1.16
C ALA A 278 -15.78 27.30 1.62
N ILE A 279 -14.48 27.04 1.45
CA ILE A 279 -13.81 25.81 1.92
C ILE A 279 -13.92 25.69 3.44
N LEU A 280 -13.58 26.74 4.19
CA LEU A 280 -13.65 26.70 5.66
C LEU A 280 -15.08 26.49 6.17
N LYS A 281 -16.10 27.02 5.46
CA LYS A 281 -17.51 26.79 5.79
C LYS A 281 -17.96 25.37 5.44
N LYS A 282 -17.54 24.82 4.30
CA LYS A 282 -17.82 23.43 3.89
C LYS A 282 -17.46 22.42 5.00
N TYR A 283 -16.34 22.67 5.69
CA TYR A 283 -15.83 21.80 6.76
C TYR A 283 -16.20 22.25 8.18
N ASN A 284 -17.09 23.24 8.35
CA ASN A 284 -17.46 23.81 9.66
C ASN A 284 -16.27 24.33 10.49
N LEU A 285 -15.21 24.81 9.82
CA LEU A 285 -13.99 25.31 10.45
C LEU A 285 -13.95 26.84 10.53
N PHE A 286 -14.79 27.55 9.76
CA PHE A 286 -14.73 29.01 9.66
C PHE A 286 -14.90 29.73 11.00
N GLU A 287 -15.75 29.22 11.90
CA GLU A 287 -15.92 29.79 13.25
C GLU A 287 -14.89 29.32 14.27
N ARG A 288 -14.12 28.26 13.94
CA ARG A 288 -13.03 27.76 14.80
C ARG A 288 -11.72 28.51 14.61
N VAL A 289 -11.59 29.24 13.50
CA VAL A 289 -10.44 30.09 13.23
C VAL A 289 -10.80 31.51 13.69
N ASP A 290 -9.94 32.13 14.49
CA ASP A 290 -10.15 33.47 15.02
C ASP A 290 -8.87 34.33 14.91
N GLY A 291 -8.93 35.57 15.41
CA GLY A 291 -7.78 36.46 15.52
C GLY A 291 -7.17 36.82 14.16
N ASP A 292 -5.86 36.90 14.14
CA ASP A 292 -5.09 37.36 12.97
C ASP A 292 -5.12 36.36 11.81
N VAL A 293 -5.28 35.06 12.12
CA VAL A 293 -5.50 34.01 11.12
C VAL A 293 -6.82 34.24 10.37
N LYS A 294 -7.94 34.50 11.06
CA LYS A 294 -9.25 34.76 10.43
C LYS A 294 -9.21 36.04 9.59
N LYS A 295 -8.60 37.10 10.11
CA LYS A 295 -8.39 38.36 9.37
C LYS A 295 -7.60 38.11 8.09
N LEU A 296 -6.51 37.35 8.15
CA LEU A 296 -5.67 37.05 7.00
C LEU A 296 -6.44 36.25 5.93
N LEU A 297 -7.14 35.18 6.33
CA LEU A 297 -7.90 34.32 5.42
C LEU A 297 -9.03 35.07 4.69
N THR A 298 -9.62 36.05 5.34
CA THR A 298 -10.72 36.88 4.79
C THR A 298 -10.23 38.13 4.03
N SER A 299 -8.96 38.50 4.18
CA SER A 299 -8.37 39.70 3.57
C SER A 299 -8.15 39.57 2.06
N LYS A 300 -8.41 40.66 1.30
CA LYS A 300 -8.00 40.74 -0.11
C LYS A 300 -6.49 40.91 -0.23
N GLU A 301 -5.89 40.31 -1.25
CA GLU A 301 -4.48 40.54 -1.58
C GLU A 301 -4.26 42.01 -1.97
N LYS A 302 -3.18 42.60 -1.45
CA LYS A 302 -2.82 44.00 -1.73
C LYS A 302 -1.93 44.16 -2.96
N PHE A 303 -1.35 43.07 -3.46
CA PHE A 303 -0.35 43.11 -4.52
C PHE A 303 -0.97 43.41 -5.89
N LYS A 304 -0.37 44.32 -6.66
CA LYS A 304 -0.86 44.75 -7.97
C LYS A 304 -0.26 43.91 -9.10
N ASP A 305 -0.67 42.64 -9.19
CA ASP A 305 -0.11 41.67 -10.14
C ASP A 305 -0.38 42.01 -11.62
N LYS A 306 -1.34 42.88 -11.94
CA LYS A 306 -1.82 43.11 -13.33
C LYS A 306 -0.69 43.44 -14.33
N LYS A 307 0.38 44.10 -13.88
CA LYS A 307 1.54 44.43 -14.74
C LYS A 307 2.42 43.22 -15.05
N LEU A 308 2.52 42.29 -14.10
CA LEU A 308 3.33 41.07 -14.18
C LEU A 308 2.67 39.97 -15.01
N LEU A 309 1.35 40.04 -15.24
CA LEU A 309 0.58 38.96 -15.86
C LEU A 309 0.39 39.12 -17.37
N THR A 310 0.41 38.00 -18.09
CA THR A 310 -0.01 37.91 -19.48
C THR A 310 -1.51 38.23 -19.63
N ARG A 311 -1.89 38.93 -20.71
CA ARG A 311 -3.28 39.39 -20.92
C ARG A 311 -4.29 38.24 -21.06
N LYS A 312 -3.89 37.10 -21.65
CA LYS A 312 -4.80 35.99 -22.00
C LYS A 312 -4.87 34.89 -20.94
N LYS A 313 -3.75 34.50 -20.32
CA LYS A 313 -3.66 33.29 -19.48
C LYS A 313 -3.45 33.56 -17.99
N LYS A 314 -3.34 34.83 -17.55
CA LYS A 314 -3.01 35.20 -16.16
C LYS A 314 -1.78 34.47 -15.62
N GLN A 315 -0.74 34.36 -16.43
CA GLN A 315 0.57 33.78 -16.04
C GLN A 315 1.59 34.91 -15.86
N PHE A 316 2.57 34.75 -14.97
CA PHE A 316 3.66 35.71 -14.86
C PHE A 316 4.46 35.78 -16.17
N LYS A 317 4.79 36.99 -16.62
CA LYS A 317 5.55 37.23 -17.87
C LYS A 317 7.03 36.88 -17.74
N HIS A 318 7.59 37.08 -16.54
CA HIS A 318 9.00 36.85 -16.23
C HIS A 318 9.27 35.43 -15.76
N VAL A 319 8.30 34.52 -15.84
CA VAL A 319 8.43 33.14 -15.35
C VAL A 319 8.10 32.16 -16.46
N THR A 320 9.01 31.22 -16.70
CA THR A 320 8.76 30.02 -17.49
C THR A 320 8.81 28.80 -16.58
N ASN A 321 7.78 27.96 -16.59
CA ASN A 321 7.75 26.71 -15.83
C ASN A 321 7.81 25.53 -16.79
N ILE A 322 8.72 24.59 -16.56
CA ILE A 322 8.99 23.45 -17.44
C ILE A 322 8.96 22.17 -16.61
N ILE A 323 8.12 21.22 -17.03
CA ILE A 323 8.10 19.86 -16.47
C ILE A 323 9.21 19.08 -17.16
N LEU A 324 10.28 18.79 -16.43
CA LEU A 324 11.39 17.98 -16.93
C LEU A 324 11.05 16.51 -16.96
N GLY A 325 10.36 16.00 -15.94
CA GLY A 325 10.04 14.58 -15.81
C GLY A 325 8.75 14.37 -15.04
N ASN A 326 8.08 13.28 -15.39
CA ASN A 326 6.79 12.83 -14.84
C ASN A 326 6.65 11.32 -15.09
N ASN A 327 5.50 10.75 -14.73
CA ASN A 327 5.24 9.32 -14.89
C ASN A 327 5.22 8.88 -16.36
N THR A 328 4.76 9.74 -17.27
CA THR A 328 4.75 9.46 -18.73
C THR A 328 6.15 9.17 -19.24
N VAL A 329 7.15 9.97 -18.87
CA VAL A 329 8.56 9.74 -19.26
C VAL A 329 9.06 8.37 -18.76
N ALA A 330 8.70 7.98 -17.53
CA ALA A 330 9.10 6.69 -16.98
C ALA A 330 8.44 5.51 -17.72
N ILE A 331 7.15 5.61 -18.03
CA ILE A 331 6.41 4.59 -18.80
C ILE A 331 6.95 4.45 -20.22
N GLU A 332 7.25 5.55 -20.89
CA GLU A 332 7.82 5.54 -22.24
C GLU A 332 9.20 4.86 -22.27
N ALA A 333 10.05 5.15 -21.28
CA ALA A 333 11.34 4.48 -21.14
C ALA A 333 11.20 2.98 -20.83
N ALA A 334 10.24 2.60 -19.97
CA ALA A 334 9.94 1.19 -19.71
C ALA A 334 9.39 0.47 -20.95
N SER A 335 8.58 1.15 -21.77
CA SER A 335 8.09 0.66 -23.06
C SER A 335 9.23 0.42 -24.05
N LEU A 336 10.19 1.35 -24.14
CA LEU A 336 11.40 1.16 -24.94
C LEU A 336 12.19 -0.08 -24.47
N GLN A 337 12.31 -0.27 -23.15
CA GLN A 337 12.97 -1.45 -22.59
C GLN A 337 12.24 -2.76 -22.90
N ALA A 338 10.91 -2.74 -22.97
CA ALA A 338 10.13 -3.90 -23.40
C ALA A 338 10.49 -4.33 -24.83
N TYR A 339 10.67 -3.38 -25.76
CA TYR A 339 11.14 -3.70 -27.11
C TYR A 339 12.53 -4.34 -27.13
N HIS A 340 13.44 -3.93 -26.24
CA HIS A 340 14.76 -4.58 -26.09
C HIS A 340 14.66 -6.04 -25.63
N HIS A 341 13.64 -6.38 -24.82
CA HIS A 341 13.28 -7.75 -24.47
C HIS A 341 12.44 -8.47 -25.53
N LYS A 342 12.24 -7.84 -26.69
CA LYS A 342 11.39 -8.31 -27.79
C LYS A 342 9.93 -8.52 -27.36
N LEU A 343 9.44 -7.77 -26.38
CA LEU A 343 8.01 -7.77 -26.04
C LEU A 343 7.26 -6.77 -26.90
N THR A 344 5.95 -6.96 -27.02
CA THR A 344 5.03 -5.95 -27.56
C THR A 344 4.48 -5.12 -26.39
N PRO A 345 4.98 -3.89 -26.12
CA PRO A 345 4.45 -3.05 -25.07
C PRO A 345 3.12 -2.39 -25.48
N ILE A 346 2.17 -2.34 -24.55
CA ILE A 346 0.92 -1.61 -24.68
C ILE A 346 0.83 -0.64 -23.50
N ILE A 347 1.00 0.65 -23.76
CA ILE A 347 0.77 1.69 -22.76
C ILE A 347 -0.73 1.92 -22.63
N LEU A 348 -1.27 1.60 -21.45
CA LEU A 348 -2.67 1.81 -21.10
C LEU A 348 -2.89 3.29 -20.75
N ARG A 349 -2.35 3.74 -19.62
CA ARG A 349 -2.53 5.09 -19.06
C ARG A 349 -1.42 5.47 -18.05
N PRO A 350 -0.98 6.75 -18.01
CA PRO A 350 -0.02 7.25 -17.01
C PRO A 350 -0.68 7.89 -15.76
N ASP A 351 -2.01 7.92 -15.70
CA ASP A 351 -2.82 8.64 -14.72
C ASP A 351 -3.83 7.74 -13.97
N VAL A 352 -3.47 6.48 -13.74
CA VAL A 352 -4.33 5.51 -13.04
C VAL A 352 -4.47 5.90 -11.57
N VAL A 353 -5.70 6.22 -11.17
CA VAL A 353 -6.08 6.61 -9.80
C VAL A 353 -7.31 5.81 -9.35
N GLY A 354 -7.54 5.78 -8.04
CA GLY A 354 -8.69 5.10 -7.44
C GLY A 354 -8.28 4.09 -6.38
N ASN A 355 -9.24 3.32 -5.88
CA ASN A 355 -8.96 2.26 -4.91
C ASN A 355 -8.24 1.09 -5.60
N VAL A 356 -7.23 0.51 -4.93
CA VAL A 356 -6.47 -0.64 -5.46
C VAL A 356 -7.35 -1.84 -5.86
N HIS A 357 -8.49 -2.04 -5.21
CA HIS A 357 -9.44 -3.08 -5.59
C HIS A 357 -10.05 -2.82 -6.97
N ASP A 358 -10.55 -1.59 -7.20
CA ASP A 358 -11.15 -1.21 -8.49
C ASP A 358 -10.12 -1.21 -9.62
N VAL A 359 -8.90 -0.76 -9.33
CA VAL A 359 -7.77 -0.80 -10.25
C VAL A 359 -7.41 -2.24 -10.63
N SER A 360 -7.39 -3.17 -9.65
CA SER A 360 -7.18 -4.60 -9.91
C SER A 360 -8.24 -5.17 -10.84
N LEU A 361 -9.53 -4.92 -10.56
CA LEU A 361 -10.63 -5.41 -11.38
C LEU A 361 -10.55 -4.88 -12.82
N ALA A 362 -10.21 -3.61 -13.00
CA ALA A 362 -9.99 -3.03 -14.32
C ALA A 362 -8.83 -3.68 -15.07
N TYR A 363 -7.68 -3.88 -14.40
CA TYR A 363 -6.53 -4.53 -15.00
C TYR A 363 -6.80 -5.99 -15.37
N VAL A 364 -7.45 -6.75 -14.49
CA VAL A 364 -7.86 -8.13 -14.77
C VAL A 364 -8.87 -8.19 -15.91
N HIS A 365 -9.79 -7.24 -15.98
CA HIS A 365 -10.75 -7.15 -17.06
C HIS A 365 -10.06 -6.92 -18.41
N ILE A 366 -9.23 -5.88 -18.54
CA ILE A 366 -8.51 -5.60 -19.79
C ILE A 366 -7.57 -6.75 -20.17
N THR A 367 -6.86 -7.33 -19.19
CA THR A 367 -6.01 -8.52 -19.42
C THR A 367 -6.82 -9.68 -20.01
N SER A 368 -8.03 -9.93 -19.49
CA SER A 368 -8.92 -10.98 -20.02
C SER A 368 -9.39 -10.69 -21.44
N LEU A 369 -9.71 -9.42 -21.76
CA LEU A 369 -10.12 -9.02 -23.11
C LEU A 369 -8.97 -9.16 -24.11
N ILE A 370 -7.74 -8.82 -23.71
CA ILE A 370 -6.55 -9.00 -24.54
C ILE A 370 -6.28 -10.48 -24.82
N CYS A 371 -6.46 -11.35 -23.82
CA CYS A 371 -6.35 -12.80 -24.04
C CYS A 371 -7.41 -13.31 -25.04
N LEU A 372 -8.65 -12.80 -24.97
CA LEU A 372 -9.72 -13.17 -25.92
C LEU A 372 -9.43 -12.64 -27.33
N ALA A 373 -8.92 -11.42 -27.46
CA ALA A 373 -8.51 -10.84 -28.72
C ALA A 373 -7.34 -11.62 -29.35
N LEU A 374 -6.34 -12.02 -28.55
CA LEU A 374 -5.24 -12.90 -28.99
C LEU A 374 -5.74 -14.26 -29.47
N ASP A 375 -6.83 -14.77 -28.88
CA ASP A 375 -7.51 -15.99 -29.32
C ASP A 375 -8.44 -15.78 -30.52
N LYS A 376 -8.54 -14.57 -31.07
CA LYS A 376 -9.50 -14.16 -32.12
C LYS A 376 -10.95 -14.48 -31.75
N ALA A 377 -11.26 -14.39 -30.46
CA ALA A 377 -12.57 -14.68 -29.89
C ALA A 377 -13.33 -13.41 -29.50
N LEU A 378 -12.77 -12.23 -29.77
CA LEU A 378 -13.35 -10.93 -29.45
C LEU A 378 -13.03 -9.96 -30.60
N GLU A 379 -14.07 -9.31 -31.11
CA GLU A 379 -13.96 -8.30 -32.17
C GLU A 379 -13.66 -6.92 -31.59
N LYS A 380 -13.10 -6.03 -32.42
CA LYS A 380 -12.65 -4.70 -32.00
C LYS A 380 -13.75 -3.83 -31.42
N GLU A 381 -14.91 -3.79 -32.08
CA GLU A 381 -16.05 -2.99 -31.66
C GLU A 381 -16.57 -3.45 -30.30
N GLU A 382 -16.63 -4.77 -30.09
CA GLU A 382 -17.04 -5.33 -28.82
C GLU A 382 -16.01 -5.04 -27.72
N PHE A 383 -14.71 -5.10 -28.02
CA PHE A 383 -13.66 -4.70 -27.07
C PHE A 383 -13.83 -3.25 -26.64
N PHE A 384 -14.03 -2.32 -27.60
CA PHE A 384 -14.22 -0.90 -27.31
C PHE A 384 -15.42 -0.64 -26.39
N GLU A 385 -16.56 -1.27 -26.67
CA GLU A 385 -17.78 -1.13 -25.86
C GLU A 385 -17.59 -1.58 -24.40
N LYS A 386 -16.66 -2.51 -24.15
CA LYS A 386 -16.33 -2.99 -22.81
C LYS A 386 -15.30 -2.13 -22.07
N VAL A 387 -14.45 -1.38 -22.78
CA VAL A 387 -13.38 -0.57 -22.16
C VAL A 387 -13.65 0.94 -22.09
N LYS A 388 -14.58 1.47 -22.90
CA LYS A 388 -14.82 2.92 -22.99
C LYS A 388 -15.28 3.58 -21.67
N ASP A 389 -16.00 2.83 -20.83
CA ASP A 389 -16.63 3.35 -19.61
C ASP A 389 -16.00 2.78 -18.32
N ILE A 390 -14.81 2.18 -18.38
CA ILE A 390 -14.14 1.68 -17.17
C ILE A 390 -13.69 2.89 -16.33
N PRO A 391 -14.22 3.09 -15.10
CA PRO A 391 -14.03 4.35 -14.36
C PRO A 391 -12.55 4.73 -14.11
N VAL A 392 -11.71 3.73 -13.85
CA VAL A 392 -10.27 3.91 -13.51
C VAL A 392 -9.34 3.76 -14.70
N LEU A 393 -9.83 3.28 -15.85
CA LEU A 393 -8.99 2.84 -16.98
C LEU A 393 -9.74 2.92 -18.32
N SER A 394 -10.50 3.99 -18.52
CA SER A 394 -11.21 4.20 -19.78
C SER A 394 -10.23 4.38 -20.94
N LEU A 395 -10.51 3.70 -22.05
CA LEU A 395 -9.70 3.77 -23.27
C LEU A 395 -10.50 4.43 -24.40
N SER A 396 -9.85 5.32 -25.14
CA SER A 396 -10.44 5.95 -26.33
C SER A 396 -10.48 4.96 -27.50
N ALA A 397 -11.35 5.23 -28.49
CA ALA A 397 -11.43 4.41 -29.70
C ALA A 397 -10.06 4.31 -30.42
N ALA A 398 -9.34 5.43 -30.52
CA ALA A 398 -8.00 5.48 -31.10
C ALA A 398 -6.99 4.58 -30.35
N LYS A 399 -7.09 4.50 -29.02
CA LYS A 399 -6.24 3.61 -28.23
C LYS A 399 -6.60 2.14 -28.44
N VAL A 400 -7.88 1.82 -28.63
CA VAL A 400 -8.31 0.45 -28.98
C VAL A 400 -7.82 0.04 -30.37
N ASP A 401 -7.87 0.96 -31.34
CA ASP A 401 -7.30 0.73 -32.68
C ASP A 401 -5.80 0.43 -32.61
N GLU A 402 -5.04 1.20 -31.83
CA GLU A 402 -3.62 0.96 -31.56
C GLU A 402 -3.39 -0.43 -30.94
N ILE A 403 -4.19 -0.81 -29.94
CA ILE A 403 -4.10 -2.12 -29.27
C ILE A 403 -4.32 -3.26 -30.27
N TYR A 404 -5.35 -3.19 -31.12
CA TYR A 404 -5.62 -4.26 -32.08
C TYR A 404 -4.51 -4.39 -33.13
N ASN A 405 -3.97 -3.26 -33.62
CA ASN A 405 -2.82 -3.28 -34.52
C ASN A 405 -1.58 -3.95 -33.90
N LEU A 406 -1.37 -3.76 -32.59
CA LEU A 406 -0.27 -4.40 -31.85
C LEU A 406 -0.54 -5.89 -31.59
N ILE A 407 -1.79 -6.28 -31.32
CA ILE A 407 -2.20 -7.68 -31.13
C ILE A 407 -2.00 -8.49 -32.42
N ASP A 408 -2.34 -7.92 -33.58
CA ASP A 408 -2.15 -8.57 -34.88
C ASP A 408 -0.67 -8.85 -35.21
N ASN A 409 0.24 -8.07 -34.61
CA ASN A 409 1.69 -8.16 -34.80
C ASN A 409 2.41 -8.48 -33.48
N VAL A 410 1.80 -9.32 -32.64
CA VAL A 410 2.36 -9.67 -31.33
C VAL A 410 3.68 -10.44 -31.47
N SER A 411 4.66 -10.09 -30.63
CA SER A 411 5.91 -10.82 -30.55
C SER A 411 5.74 -12.22 -29.94
N GLU A 412 6.61 -13.15 -30.33
CA GLU A 412 6.71 -14.48 -29.71
C GLU A 412 7.04 -14.45 -28.21
N GLU A 413 7.67 -13.37 -27.72
CA GLU A 413 7.97 -13.22 -26.29
C GLU A 413 6.77 -12.70 -25.48
N GLY A 414 5.67 -12.31 -26.13
CA GLY A 414 4.42 -11.90 -25.51
C GLY A 414 4.20 -10.39 -25.47
N ILE A 415 3.18 -10.00 -24.71
CA ILE A 415 2.74 -8.62 -24.50
C ILE A 415 3.10 -8.19 -23.08
N VAL A 416 3.40 -6.90 -22.91
CA VAL A 416 3.39 -6.26 -21.60
C VAL A 416 2.47 -5.06 -21.60
N LEU A 417 1.49 -5.06 -20.70
CA LEU A 417 0.65 -3.89 -20.46
C LEU A 417 1.38 -2.98 -19.47
N ILE A 418 1.39 -1.69 -19.74
CA ILE A 418 2.08 -0.70 -18.93
C ILE A 418 1.08 0.36 -18.50
N GLY A 419 0.99 0.58 -17.20
CA GLY A 419 0.25 1.70 -16.62
C GLY A 419 1.08 2.39 -15.55
N GLY A 420 0.62 3.54 -15.10
CA GLY A 420 1.18 4.24 -13.96
C GLY A 420 0.21 5.29 -13.47
N GLY A 421 0.55 5.90 -12.34
CA GLY A 421 -0.34 6.78 -11.59
C GLY A 421 -0.16 6.56 -10.09
N GLU A 422 -1.17 6.89 -9.30
CA GLU A 422 -1.08 6.86 -7.83
C GLU A 422 -2.38 6.26 -7.25
N PRO A 423 -2.55 4.92 -7.25
CA PRO A 423 -3.67 4.29 -6.59
C PRO A 423 -3.71 4.55 -5.08
N THR A 424 -4.81 4.19 -4.44
CA THR A 424 -5.02 4.39 -3.01
C THR A 424 -5.55 3.12 -2.35
N VAL A 425 -5.19 2.93 -1.09
CA VAL A 425 -5.66 1.82 -0.27
C VAL A 425 -6.44 2.37 0.93
N VAL A 426 -7.57 1.74 1.23
CA VAL A 426 -8.36 2.10 2.43
C VAL A 426 -7.81 1.31 3.60
N VAL A 427 -7.20 2.02 4.55
CA VAL A 427 -6.62 1.41 5.76
C VAL A 427 -7.73 1.11 6.75
N LYS A 428 -7.96 -0.18 7.01
CA LYS A 428 -8.94 -0.74 7.95
C LYS A 428 -8.26 -1.47 9.12
N GLY A 429 -7.13 -2.11 8.87
CA GLY A 429 -6.39 -2.92 9.84
C GLY A 429 -5.19 -2.23 10.47
N LYS A 430 -4.43 -3.00 11.25
CA LYS A 430 -3.18 -2.58 11.91
C LYS A 430 -1.93 -3.22 11.30
N GLY A 431 -2.09 -3.90 10.16
CA GLY A 431 -1.02 -4.55 9.43
C GLY A 431 -0.05 -3.55 8.81
N LYS A 432 0.98 -4.10 8.19
CA LYS A 432 1.99 -3.37 7.44
C LYS A 432 1.85 -3.71 5.96
N GLY A 433 1.82 -2.69 5.10
CA GLY A 433 1.64 -2.88 3.67
C GLY A 433 1.60 -1.56 2.92
N GLY A 434 1.33 -1.64 1.63
CA GLY A 434 1.16 -0.48 0.78
C GLY A 434 0.26 -0.80 -0.41
N ARG A 435 -0.08 0.24 -1.17
CA ARG A 435 -1.01 0.17 -2.31
C ARG A 435 -0.48 -0.73 -3.41
N ASN A 436 0.83 -0.73 -3.69
CA ASN A 436 1.41 -1.54 -4.75
C ASN A 436 1.43 -3.02 -4.37
N GLN A 437 1.74 -3.32 -3.11
CA GLN A 437 1.69 -4.68 -2.55
C GLN A 437 0.25 -5.22 -2.56
N GLU A 438 -0.73 -4.43 -2.11
CA GLU A 438 -2.13 -4.85 -2.13
C GLU A 438 -2.69 -4.98 -3.55
N LEU A 439 -2.34 -4.09 -4.47
CA LEU A 439 -2.74 -4.20 -5.88
C LEU A 439 -2.23 -5.49 -6.51
N ALA A 440 -0.96 -5.87 -6.27
CA ALA A 440 -0.42 -7.14 -6.76
C ALA A 440 -1.14 -8.36 -6.16
N LEU A 441 -1.53 -8.30 -4.88
CA LEU A 441 -2.26 -9.37 -4.22
C LEU A 441 -3.71 -9.48 -4.73
N HIS A 442 -4.43 -8.36 -4.84
CA HIS A 442 -5.76 -8.31 -5.45
C HIS A 442 -5.74 -8.88 -6.87
N PHE A 443 -4.80 -8.43 -7.71
CA PHE A 443 -4.66 -8.92 -9.08
C PHE A 443 -4.48 -10.43 -9.13
N SER A 444 -3.68 -10.99 -8.22
CA SER A 444 -3.46 -12.44 -8.11
C SER A 444 -4.76 -13.22 -7.85
N LEU A 445 -5.59 -12.72 -6.93
CA LEU A 445 -6.86 -13.35 -6.55
C LEU A 445 -7.92 -13.18 -7.64
N ASP A 446 -8.04 -11.97 -8.19
CA ASP A 446 -9.01 -11.62 -9.22
C ASP A 446 -8.71 -12.37 -10.53
N TRP A 447 -7.43 -12.49 -10.91
CA TRP A 447 -7.03 -13.28 -12.07
C TRP A 447 -7.30 -14.78 -11.86
N LEU A 448 -7.03 -15.31 -10.66
CA LEU A 448 -7.40 -16.68 -10.32
C LEU A 448 -8.91 -16.92 -10.43
N ALA A 449 -9.74 -15.96 -10.02
CA ALA A 449 -11.18 -16.04 -10.19
C ALA A 449 -11.58 -16.07 -11.68
N LYS A 450 -10.91 -15.28 -12.54
CA LYS A 450 -11.11 -15.35 -14.00
C LYS A 450 -10.74 -16.70 -14.58
N ILE A 451 -9.61 -17.31 -14.17
CA ILE A 451 -9.24 -18.67 -14.60
C ILE A 451 -10.31 -19.70 -14.19
N LYS A 452 -10.87 -19.60 -12.98
CA LYS A 452 -11.94 -20.50 -12.54
C LYS A 452 -13.21 -20.36 -13.39
N GLY A 453 -13.56 -19.13 -13.77
CA GLY A 453 -14.70 -18.84 -14.64
C GLY A 453 -14.48 -19.24 -16.10
N TYR A 454 -13.24 -19.11 -16.60
CA TYR A 454 -12.88 -19.45 -17.98
C TYR A 454 -11.52 -20.19 -18.01
N PRO A 455 -11.52 -21.53 -17.89
CA PRO A 455 -10.30 -22.33 -17.72
C PRO A 455 -9.25 -22.18 -18.82
N ARG A 456 -9.62 -21.76 -20.04
CA ARG A 456 -8.65 -21.50 -21.12
C ARG A 456 -7.67 -20.39 -20.78
N PHE A 457 -8.00 -19.47 -19.88
CA PHE A 457 -7.03 -18.48 -19.40
C PHE A 457 -5.82 -19.09 -18.68
N SER A 458 -5.88 -20.36 -18.26
CA SER A 458 -4.70 -21.09 -17.76
C SER A 458 -3.64 -21.39 -18.83
N GLU A 459 -3.98 -21.24 -20.12
CA GLU A 459 -3.02 -21.33 -21.25
C GLU A 459 -2.10 -20.10 -21.31
N TYR A 460 -2.41 -19.04 -20.58
CA TYR A 460 -1.61 -17.82 -20.51
C TYR A 460 -0.76 -17.78 -19.22
N GLU A 461 0.51 -17.44 -19.37
CA GLU A 461 1.36 -16.98 -18.27
C GLU A 461 1.12 -15.49 -18.06
N ILE A 462 0.61 -15.14 -16.87
CA ILE A 462 0.27 -13.78 -16.48
C ILE A 462 0.88 -13.44 -15.14
N ILE A 463 1.65 -12.36 -15.12
CA ILE A 463 2.39 -11.85 -13.96
C ILE A 463 2.27 -10.33 -13.94
N MET A 464 1.98 -9.79 -12.77
CA MET A 464 1.97 -8.36 -12.51
C MET A 464 3.21 -7.95 -11.69
N LEU A 465 3.76 -6.77 -11.98
CA LEU A 465 4.61 -6.00 -11.06
C LEU A 465 3.93 -4.66 -10.81
N SER A 466 3.75 -4.29 -9.55
CA SER A 466 3.32 -2.95 -9.13
C SER A 466 4.39 -2.38 -8.23
N ALA A 467 4.89 -1.18 -8.50
CA ALA A 467 5.96 -0.60 -7.69
C ALA A 467 6.01 0.94 -7.74
N GLY A 468 6.26 1.56 -6.57
CA GLY A 468 6.52 2.98 -6.42
C GLY A 468 7.90 3.36 -6.92
N THR A 469 8.00 4.48 -7.65
CA THR A 469 9.27 4.92 -8.25
C THR A 469 10.25 5.51 -7.24
N ASP A 470 9.81 5.87 -6.03
CA ASP A 470 10.67 6.30 -4.92
C ASP A 470 11.34 5.14 -4.16
N GLY A 471 10.98 3.91 -4.53
CA GLY A 471 11.49 2.70 -3.92
C GLY A 471 10.78 2.29 -2.63
N GLN A 472 9.67 2.96 -2.29
CA GLN A 472 8.86 2.68 -1.12
C GLN A 472 7.38 2.50 -1.47
N ASP A 473 6.69 1.68 -0.70
CA ASP A 473 5.25 1.45 -0.81
C ASP A 473 4.66 1.33 0.59
N GLY A 474 3.88 2.33 0.97
CA GLY A 474 3.43 2.52 2.35
C GLY A 474 4.61 2.71 3.33
N PRO A 475 4.43 2.43 4.63
CA PRO A 475 5.49 2.53 5.63
C PRO A 475 6.43 1.30 5.58
N THR A 476 6.93 0.94 4.39
CA THR A 476 7.74 -0.27 4.18
C THR A 476 9.07 0.03 3.46
N ASP A 477 9.99 -0.93 3.49
CA ASP A 477 11.28 -0.86 2.76
C ASP A 477 11.20 -1.49 1.36
N ALA A 478 9.99 -1.81 0.89
CA ALA A 478 9.73 -2.39 -0.41
C ALA A 478 9.10 -1.33 -1.32
N ALA A 479 9.44 -1.36 -2.61
CA ALA A 479 8.81 -0.55 -3.63
C ALA A 479 7.44 -1.09 -4.03
N GLY A 480 7.18 -2.38 -3.81
CA GLY A 480 5.94 -3.04 -4.19
C GLY A 480 6.06 -4.56 -4.20
N ALA A 481 5.32 -5.24 -5.07
CA ALA A 481 5.33 -6.70 -5.14
C ALA A 481 4.96 -7.27 -6.53
N PHE A 482 5.24 -8.57 -6.70
CA PHE A 482 4.79 -9.36 -7.85
C PHE A 482 3.47 -10.07 -7.56
N GLY A 483 2.55 -10.04 -8.53
CA GLY A 483 1.26 -10.73 -8.46
C GLY A 483 1.11 -11.81 -9.54
N TYR A 484 0.61 -12.99 -9.18
CA TYR A 484 0.33 -14.09 -10.11
C TYR A 484 -0.63 -15.12 -9.48
N PRO A 485 -1.41 -15.88 -10.26
CA PRO A 485 -2.58 -16.63 -9.77
C PRO A 485 -2.25 -17.77 -8.78
N ALA A 486 -0.99 -18.20 -8.70
CA ALA A 486 -0.58 -19.28 -7.81
C ALA A 486 -0.37 -18.85 -6.34
N ILE A 487 -0.26 -17.55 -6.04
CA ILE A 487 -0.01 -17.05 -4.68
C ILE A 487 -1.08 -17.57 -3.70
N GLY A 488 -2.36 -17.30 -3.97
CA GLY A 488 -3.46 -17.71 -3.10
C GLY A 488 -3.51 -19.22 -2.84
N PRO A 489 -3.57 -20.08 -3.87
CA PRO A 489 -3.61 -21.53 -3.69
C PRO A 489 -2.42 -22.09 -2.92
N LEU A 490 -1.22 -21.56 -3.12
CA LEU A 490 -0.02 -22.02 -2.40
C LEU A 490 -0.10 -21.67 -0.91
N ILE A 491 -0.58 -20.47 -0.57
CA ILE A 491 -0.74 -20.05 0.83
C ILE A 491 -1.82 -20.89 1.53
N HIS A 492 -2.97 -21.10 0.88
CA HIS A 492 -4.05 -21.95 1.40
C HIS A 492 -3.58 -23.39 1.65
N ASP A 493 -2.75 -23.95 0.76
CA ASP A 493 -2.15 -25.28 0.90
C ASP A 493 -1.12 -25.34 2.06
N VAL A 494 -0.32 -24.29 2.26
CA VAL A 494 0.56 -24.18 3.43
C VAL A 494 -0.25 -24.12 4.73
N TYR A 495 -1.31 -23.31 4.78
CA TYR A 495 -2.22 -23.24 5.94
C TYR A 495 -2.85 -24.59 6.25
N ALA A 496 -3.39 -25.28 5.25
CA ALA A 496 -4.00 -26.60 5.43
C ALA A 496 -3.00 -27.62 6.00
N ARG A 497 -1.76 -27.62 5.52
CA ARG A 497 -0.69 -28.50 6.04
C ARG A 497 -0.32 -28.16 7.49
N VAL A 498 -0.09 -26.88 7.80
CA VAL A 498 0.30 -26.46 9.15
C VAL A 498 -0.81 -26.77 10.15
N LYS A 499 -2.06 -26.49 9.79
CA LYS A 499 -3.24 -26.83 10.59
C LYS A 499 -3.35 -28.33 10.84
N SER A 500 -3.16 -29.16 9.81
CA SER A 500 -3.18 -30.62 9.94
C SER A 500 -2.09 -31.14 10.90
N ILE A 501 -0.88 -30.58 10.83
CA ILE A 501 0.23 -30.93 11.73
C ILE A 501 -0.11 -30.51 13.16
N ALA A 502 -0.58 -29.27 13.36
CA ALA A 502 -0.94 -28.77 14.68
C ALA A 502 -2.03 -29.62 15.34
N SER A 503 -3.09 -29.98 14.61
CA SER A 503 -4.14 -30.87 15.13
C SER A 503 -3.59 -32.24 15.54
N LYS A 504 -2.67 -32.84 14.77
CA LYS A 504 -2.05 -34.14 15.13
C LYS A 504 -1.18 -34.04 16.38
N VAL A 505 -0.47 -32.92 16.58
CA VAL A 505 0.36 -32.69 17.77
C VAL A 505 -0.53 -32.53 19.01
N ILE A 506 -1.61 -31.73 18.90
CA ILE A 506 -2.57 -31.52 20.00
C ILE A 506 -3.21 -32.84 20.44
N ILE A 507 -3.67 -33.66 19.49
CA ILE A 507 -4.27 -34.97 19.80
C ILE A 507 -3.28 -35.88 20.54
N LYS A 508 -2.02 -35.97 20.07
CA LYS A 508 -0.98 -36.79 20.73
C LYS A 508 -0.65 -36.30 22.15
N GLU A 509 -0.69 -34.99 22.37
CA GLU A 509 -0.50 -34.37 23.69
C GLU A 509 -1.67 -34.69 24.63
N GLU A 510 -2.91 -34.59 24.15
CA GLU A 510 -4.10 -34.93 24.92
C GLU A 510 -4.11 -36.43 25.30
N GLU A 511 -3.78 -37.31 24.35
CA GLU A 511 -3.63 -38.76 24.60
C GLU A 511 -2.55 -39.07 25.64
N LYS A 512 -1.39 -38.37 25.58
CA LYS A 512 -0.32 -38.51 26.59
C LYS A 512 -0.78 -38.04 27.98
N LYS A 513 -1.46 -36.90 28.06
CA LYS A 513 -1.98 -36.36 29.33
C LYS A 513 -3.05 -37.28 29.93
N GLU A 514 -3.91 -37.85 29.09
CA GLU A 514 -4.91 -38.82 29.54
C GLU A 514 -4.27 -40.13 30.03
N ALA A 515 -3.26 -40.65 29.31
CA ALA A 515 -2.51 -41.82 29.74
C ALA A 515 -1.76 -41.59 31.06
N LEU A 516 -1.21 -40.39 31.28
CA LEU A 516 -0.55 -40.03 32.54
C LEU A 516 -1.56 -39.92 33.69
N ARG A 517 -2.74 -39.34 33.46
CA ARG A 517 -3.83 -39.27 34.46
C ARG A 517 -4.28 -40.67 34.88
N LYS A 518 -4.51 -41.57 33.93
CA LYS A 518 -4.86 -42.97 34.22
C LYS A 518 -3.80 -43.67 35.07
N LYS A 519 -2.51 -43.47 34.78
CA LYS A 519 -1.40 -44.03 35.59
C LYS A 519 -1.34 -43.48 37.02
N LEU A 520 -1.62 -42.18 37.19
CA LEU A 520 -1.68 -41.55 38.51
C LEU A 520 -2.86 -42.08 39.34
N GLU A 521 -4.03 -42.21 38.73
CA GLU A 521 -5.22 -42.79 39.37
C GLU A 521 -4.98 -44.26 39.79
N GLU A 522 -4.32 -45.06 38.94
CA GLU A 522 -3.91 -46.44 39.29
C GLU A 522 -2.92 -46.48 40.46
N GLN A 523 -1.94 -45.59 40.49
CA GLN A 523 -0.99 -45.48 41.62
C GLN A 523 -1.64 -45.05 42.92
N GLU A 524 -2.59 -44.12 42.85
CA GLU A 524 -3.34 -43.65 44.02
C GLU A 524 -4.23 -44.76 44.58
N GLN A 525 -4.90 -45.54 43.72
CA GLN A 525 -5.67 -46.72 44.14
C GLN A 525 -4.78 -47.80 44.77
N LEU A 526 -3.57 -48.02 44.24
CA LEU A 526 -2.61 -48.97 44.82
C LEU A 526 -2.15 -48.51 46.21
N ASN A 527 -1.84 -47.21 46.37
CA ASN A 527 -1.45 -46.62 47.66
C ASN A 527 -2.57 -46.70 48.70
N ILE A 528 -3.83 -46.46 48.30
CA ILE A 528 -5.00 -46.60 49.18
C ILE A 528 -5.19 -48.06 49.62
N GLN A 529 -4.98 -49.03 48.73
CA GLN A 529 -5.02 -50.46 49.09
C GLN A 529 -3.89 -50.84 50.04
N GLN A 530 -2.70 -50.26 49.87
CA GLN A 530 -1.54 -50.53 50.72
C GLN A 530 -1.71 -49.91 52.12
N GLN A 531 -2.20 -48.67 52.21
CA GLN A 531 -2.60 -48.05 53.48
C GLN A 531 -3.72 -48.81 54.20
N ARG A 532 -4.71 -49.36 53.47
CA ARG A 532 -5.75 -50.23 54.06
C ARG A 532 -5.17 -51.53 54.60
N LYS A 533 -4.18 -52.14 53.93
CA LYS A 533 -3.48 -53.34 54.42
C LYS A 533 -2.64 -53.04 55.67
N ASP A 534 -2.01 -51.87 55.75
CA ASP A 534 -1.24 -51.45 56.93
C ASP A 534 -2.13 -51.05 58.12
N LEU A 535 -3.30 -50.44 57.87
CA LEU A 535 -4.32 -50.23 58.91
C LEU A 535 -4.84 -51.55 59.49
N CYS A 536 -4.99 -52.57 58.64
CA CYS A 536 -5.47 -53.90 59.03
C CYS A 536 -4.43 -54.67 59.87
N LYS A 537 -3.11 -54.47 59.62
CA LYS A 537 -2.03 -54.98 60.49
C LYS A 537 -1.97 -54.28 61.85
N THR A 538 -2.47 -53.04 61.95
CA THR A 538 -2.41 -52.25 63.19
C THR A 538 -3.60 -52.51 64.13
N GLN A 539 -4.61 -53.26 63.70
CA GLN A 539 -5.79 -53.62 64.51
C GLN A 539 -5.71 -55.00 65.21
N GLN A 540 -4.55 -55.68 65.17
CA GLN A 540 -4.31 -56.94 65.91
C GLN A 540 -3.39 -56.81 67.14
N LEU A 541 -3.15 -55.60 67.64
CA LEU A 541 -2.50 -55.38 68.93
C LEU A 541 -3.38 -54.50 69.81
N SER A 542 -4.24 -55.15 70.59
CA SER A 542 -4.90 -54.53 71.74
C SER A 542 -3.91 -54.36 72.89
N GLY A 543 -3.97 -53.23 73.58
CA GLY A 543 -3.45 -53.13 74.95
C GLY A 543 -2.70 -51.86 75.31
N PHE A 544 -3.40 -50.98 76.03
CA PHE A 544 -2.90 -49.99 77.00
C PHE A 544 -2.40 -48.62 76.51
N ILE A 545 -3.02 -47.62 77.14
CA ILE A 545 -2.95 -46.17 76.98
C ILE A 545 -1.78 -45.62 77.81
N THR A 546 -1.01 -44.64 77.32
CA THR A 546 -0.81 -43.31 77.95
C THR A 546 0.30 -42.44 77.31
N ASN A 547 -0.06 -41.17 77.04
CA ASN A 547 0.74 -39.94 77.14
C ASN A 547 2.15 -39.79 76.52
N LYS A 548 2.48 -40.47 75.41
CA LYS A 548 3.68 -40.12 74.61
C LYS A 548 3.47 -39.90 73.10
N LYS A 549 2.22 -39.82 72.63
CA LYS A 549 1.88 -39.64 71.20
C LYS A 549 1.65 -38.19 70.75
N LYS A 550 1.57 -37.21 71.66
CA LYS A 550 1.36 -35.79 71.29
C LYS A 550 2.62 -35.06 70.84
N GLU A 551 3.82 -35.61 71.05
CA GLU A 551 5.06 -35.02 70.51
C GLU A 551 5.44 -35.57 69.13
N ILE A 552 5.12 -36.83 68.82
CA ILE A 552 5.51 -37.44 67.52
C ILE A 552 4.64 -36.92 66.37
N ILE A 553 3.35 -36.60 66.62
CA ILE A 553 2.46 -36.06 65.58
C ILE A 553 2.86 -34.63 65.17
N LYS A 554 3.50 -33.85 66.06
CA LYS A 554 4.03 -32.51 65.71
C LYS A 554 5.32 -32.55 64.90
N THR A 555 6.03 -33.68 64.88
CA THR A 555 7.25 -33.84 64.07
C THR A 555 6.97 -34.42 62.68
N MET A 556 5.86 -35.14 62.51
CA MET A 556 5.49 -35.77 61.23
C MET A 556 4.69 -34.85 60.27
N GLU A 557 4.19 -33.71 60.74
CA GLU A 557 3.57 -32.67 59.87
C GLU A 557 4.61 -31.78 59.14
N LYS A 558 5.91 -32.05 59.30
CA LYS A 558 7.00 -31.31 58.62
C LYS A 558 7.66 -32.04 57.45
N GLU A 559 7.26 -33.28 57.13
CA GLU A 559 7.90 -34.08 56.07
C GLU A 559 6.93 -34.76 55.09
N VAL A 560 5.90 -34.03 54.66
CA VAL A 560 5.25 -34.35 53.38
C VAL A 560 5.29 -33.10 52.51
N LYS A 561 6.48 -32.84 51.95
CA LYS A 561 6.58 -32.03 50.73
C LYS A 561 5.88 -32.81 49.61
N PRO A 562 4.99 -32.21 48.82
CA PRO A 562 4.57 -32.81 47.57
C PRO A 562 5.76 -32.71 46.59
N ASN A 563 6.69 -33.66 46.68
CA ASN A 563 7.71 -33.84 45.65
C ASN A 563 7.12 -34.65 44.50
N LYS A 564 6.49 -33.93 43.58
CA LYS A 564 6.71 -34.00 42.14
C LYS A 564 5.94 -32.84 41.55
N GLU A 565 6.64 -31.72 41.38
CA GLU A 565 6.30 -30.76 40.34
C GLU A 565 6.08 -31.56 39.06
N ILE A 566 4.90 -31.40 38.46
CA ILE A 566 4.70 -31.75 37.07
C ILE A 566 5.76 -30.94 36.33
N ASP A 567 6.66 -31.63 35.65
CA ASP A 567 7.69 -31.01 34.82
C ASP A 567 6.96 -30.08 33.83
N GLU A 568 7.05 -28.76 34.02
CA GLU A 568 6.38 -27.73 33.20
C GLU A 568 6.90 -27.72 31.74
N ASN A 569 7.83 -28.62 31.41
CA ASN A 569 8.49 -28.74 30.10
C ASN A 569 7.65 -29.37 28.97
N ASP A 570 6.43 -29.88 29.21
CA ASP A 570 5.56 -30.42 28.13
C ASP A 570 4.59 -29.38 27.53
N GLU A 571 4.28 -28.25 28.20
CA GLU A 571 3.51 -27.16 27.58
C GLU A 571 4.29 -26.41 26.49
N ASP A 572 5.62 -26.51 26.50
CA ASP A 572 6.53 -25.83 25.58
C ASP A 572 6.49 -26.36 24.13
N ASN A 573 5.99 -27.58 23.89
CA ASN A 573 5.95 -28.15 22.54
C ASN A 573 4.70 -27.76 21.73
N VAL A 574 3.59 -27.38 22.37
CA VAL A 574 2.32 -27.06 21.68
C VAL A 574 2.24 -25.58 21.29
N VAL A 575 2.74 -24.68 22.15
CA VAL A 575 2.71 -23.23 21.95
C VAL A 575 3.37 -22.80 20.63
N PRO A 576 4.54 -23.33 20.22
CA PRO A 576 5.16 -23.00 18.93
C PRO A 576 4.35 -23.42 17.70
N PHE A 577 3.51 -24.46 17.78
CA PHE A 577 2.65 -24.88 16.66
C PHE A 577 1.37 -24.07 16.58
N ILE A 578 0.79 -23.69 17.72
CA ILE A 578 -0.36 -22.77 17.77
C ILE A 578 0.05 -21.41 17.19
N LEU A 579 1.19 -20.87 17.63
CA LEU A 579 1.73 -19.61 17.12
C LEU A 579 1.97 -19.70 15.61
N ARG A 580 2.62 -20.75 15.11
CA ARG A 580 2.81 -20.96 13.65
C ARG A 580 1.48 -21.07 12.89
N THR A 581 0.48 -21.71 13.46
CA THR A 581 -0.84 -21.84 12.82
C THR A 581 -1.51 -20.48 12.71
N MET A 582 -1.51 -19.69 13.78
CA MET A 582 -2.04 -18.31 13.79
C MET A 582 -1.29 -17.40 12.81
N GLU A 583 0.03 -17.56 12.71
CA GLU A 583 0.84 -16.80 11.75
C GLU A 583 0.48 -17.11 10.31
N VAL A 584 0.34 -18.39 9.95
CA VAL A 584 -0.04 -18.79 8.59
C VAL A 584 -1.49 -18.47 8.29
N GLU A 585 -2.36 -18.51 9.29
CA GLU A 585 -3.76 -18.04 9.18
C GLU A 585 -3.83 -16.56 8.84
N ARG A 586 -3.01 -15.72 9.49
CA ARG A 586 -2.90 -14.28 9.15
C ARG A 586 -2.40 -14.04 7.73
N MET A 587 -1.53 -14.92 7.24
CA MET A 587 -1.03 -14.86 5.87
C MET A 587 -2.06 -15.28 4.81
N LEU A 588 -3.22 -15.81 5.19
CA LEU A 588 -4.29 -16.06 4.21
C LEU A 588 -4.63 -14.76 3.46
N PRO A 589 -4.76 -14.77 2.13
CA PRO A 589 -4.92 -13.53 1.36
C PRO A 589 -6.11 -12.68 1.83
N GLU A 590 -7.21 -13.32 2.23
CA GLU A 590 -8.42 -12.65 2.69
C GLU A 590 -8.17 -11.91 4.03
N ASN A 591 -7.43 -12.54 4.95
CA ASN A 591 -7.05 -11.94 6.22
C ASN A 591 -6.01 -10.83 6.03
N THR A 592 -5.06 -11.05 5.12
CA THR A 592 -4.02 -10.07 4.79
C THR A 592 -4.61 -8.78 4.24
N LEU A 593 -5.56 -8.87 3.29
CA LEU A 593 -6.22 -7.69 2.73
C LEU A 593 -7.12 -6.98 3.76
N ASN A 594 -7.85 -7.74 4.58
CA ASN A 594 -8.68 -7.17 5.64
C ASN A 594 -7.88 -6.42 6.71
N GLU A 595 -6.67 -6.88 7.02
CA GLU A 595 -5.78 -6.28 8.02
C GLU A 595 -4.76 -5.29 7.43
N ASN A 596 -4.77 -5.05 6.11
CA ASN A 596 -3.75 -4.28 5.39
C ASN A 596 -2.30 -4.76 5.68
N ASP A 597 -2.10 -6.08 5.72
CA ASP A 597 -0.85 -6.72 6.16
C ASP A 597 -0.02 -7.34 5.02
N SER A 598 -0.14 -6.76 3.81
CA SER A 598 0.46 -7.30 2.59
C SER A 598 1.98 -7.47 2.67
N TYR A 599 2.69 -6.60 3.40
CA TYR A 599 4.14 -6.70 3.60
C TYR A 599 4.54 -7.98 4.33
N ASN A 600 3.81 -8.34 5.39
CA ASN A 600 4.11 -9.53 6.16
C ASN A 600 3.79 -10.81 5.38
N LEU A 601 2.71 -10.80 4.58
CA LEU A 601 2.44 -11.88 3.64
C LEU A 601 3.62 -12.06 2.67
N TYR A 602 4.02 -11.02 1.96
CA TYR A 602 5.05 -11.13 0.92
C TYR A 602 6.44 -11.41 1.49
N SER A 603 6.82 -10.81 2.62
CA SER A 603 8.12 -11.04 3.26
C SER A 603 8.30 -12.49 3.74
N ARG A 604 7.23 -13.13 4.21
CA ARG A 604 7.25 -14.52 4.68
C ARG A 604 7.04 -15.51 3.54
N PHE A 605 6.13 -15.20 2.62
CA PHE A 605 5.84 -16.05 1.46
C PHE A 605 7.08 -16.20 0.59
N LYS A 606 7.48 -17.46 0.35
CA LYS A 606 8.71 -17.81 -0.38
C LYS A 606 9.95 -17.01 0.06
N ARG A 607 10.04 -16.65 1.35
CA ARG A 607 11.15 -15.85 1.90
C ARG A 607 11.33 -14.49 1.22
N GLY A 608 10.25 -13.84 0.80
CA GLY A 608 10.33 -12.48 0.26
C GLY A 608 10.66 -12.38 -1.22
N THR A 609 10.74 -13.48 -1.97
CA THR A 609 11.12 -13.45 -3.40
C THR A 609 10.13 -12.69 -4.29
N ASP A 610 8.89 -12.54 -3.83
CA ASP A 610 7.83 -11.82 -4.53
C ASP A 610 7.62 -10.39 -3.97
N LEU A 611 8.33 -10.03 -2.90
CA LEU A 611 8.41 -8.66 -2.39
C LEU A 611 9.49 -7.91 -3.19
N PHE A 612 9.13 -6.80 -3.81
CA PHE A 612 10.06 -6.06 -4.66
C PHE A 612 10.74 -4.93 -3.86
N LYS A 613 12.03 -5.11 -3.60
CA LYS A 613 12.87 -4.13 -2.88
C LYS A 613 13.93 -3.55 -3.82
N THR A 614 13.94 -2.23 -3.95
CA THR A 614 14.88 -1.48 -4.78
C THR A 614 15.89 -0.70 -3.94
N GLY A 615 15.57 -0.42 -2.68
CA GLY A 615 16.17 0.68 -1.94
C GLY A 615 15.67 2.03 -2.46
N PHE A 616 16.16 3.12 -1.87
CA PHE A 616 15.83 4.47 -2.33
C PHE A 616 16.38 4.73 -3.73
N THR A 617 15.51 5.17 -4.63
CA THR A 617 15.86 5.42 -6.05
C THR A 617 16.36 6.85 -6.29
N GLY A 618 16.09 7.78 -5.38
CA GLY A 618 16.43 9.20 -5.52
C GLY A 618 15.53 9.99 -6.49
N THR A 619 14.40 9.42 -6.90
CA THR A 619 13.38 10.07 -7.72
C THR A 619 11.97 9.73 -7.25
N ASN A 620 10.95 10.46 -7.69
CA ASN A 620 9.55 10.09 -7.45
C ASN A 620 8.68 10.68 -8.55
N VAL A 621 8.08 9.80 -9.35
CA VAL A 621 7.07 10.12 -10.35
C VAL A 621 5.87 9.17 -10.23
N MET A 622 5.47 8.84 -8.99
CA MET A 622 4.34 7.95 -8.64
C MET A 622 4.65 6.47 -8.89
N ASP A 623 3.65 5.63 -9.16
CA ASP A 623 3.79 4.18 -9.34
C ASP A 623 3.88 3.77 -10.82
N LEU A 624 4.53 2.62 -11.04
CA LEU A 624 4.59 1.92 -12.32
C LEU A 624 3.97 0.53 -12.17
N HIS A 625 3.08 0.18 -13.09
CA HIS A 625 2.37 -1.09 -13.13
C HIS A 625 2.66 -1.80 -14.45
N PHE A 626 3.07 -3.07 -14.38
CA PHE A 626 3.37 -3.89 -15.53
C PHE A 626 2.60 -5.20 -15.45
N ILE A 627 1.96 -5.62 -16.54
CA ILE A 627 1.27 -6.92 -16.65
C ILE A 627 1.83 -7.66 -17.85
N TYR A 628 2.63 -8.68 -17.58
CA TYR A 628 3.19 -9.58 -18.58
C TYR A 628 2.14 -10.61 -19.00
N ILE A 629 1.98 -10.83 -20.31
CA ILE A 629 1.03 -11.78 -20.89
C ILE A 629 1.75 -12.59 -21.97
N LYS A 630 1.88 -13.90 -21.77
CA LYS A 630 2.42 -14.81 -22.79
C LYS A 630 1.58 -16.07 -22.90
N LYS A 631 1.15 -16.39 -24.13
CA LYS A 631 0.50 -17.67 -24.40
C LYS A 631 1.53 -18.80 -24.34
N ARG A 632 1.25 -19.85 -23.58
CA ARG A 632 2.13 -21.02 -23.49
C ARG A 632 2.10 -21.76 -24.82
N LYS A 633 3.27 -22.15 -25.35
CA LYS A 633 3.37 -23.05 -26.50
C LYS A 633 2.94 -24.45 -26.03
N CYS A 634 1.70 -24.84 -26.29
CA CYS A 634 1.19 -26.16 -25.95
C CYS A 634 1.56 -27.17 -27.05
N ASP A 635 2.41 -28.15 -26.73
CA ASP A 635 2.61 -29.38 -27.54
C ASP A 635 1.68 -30.53 -27.09
N CYS A 636 0.73 -30.28 -26.19
CA CYS A 636 -0.17 -31.31 -25.71
C CYS A 636 -1.39 -31.46 -26.62
N LYS A 637 -1.35 -32.46 -27.52
CA LYS A 637 -2.57 -33.15 -27.96
C LYS A 637 -3.33 -33.57 -26.69
N ILE A 638 -4.55 -33.07 -26.51
CA ILE A 638 -5.42 -33.50 -25.42
C ILE A 638 -5.87 -34.92 -25.76
N ASP A 639 -5.13 -35.90 -25.25
CA ASP A 639 -5.49 -37.31 -25.35
C ASP A 639 -6.56 -37.63 -24.30
N PHE A 640 -7.73 -38.07 -24.76
CA PHE A 640 -8.79 -38.65 -23.93
C PHE A 640 -8.68 -40.19 -23.89
N GLY A 641 -7.44 -40.70 -23.94
CA GLY A 641 -7.10 -42.12 -24.03
C GLY A 641 -7.17 -42.87 -22.70
N LYS A 642 -7.77 -44.06 -22.79
CA LYS A 642 -7.95 -45.05 -21.71
C LYS A 642 -6.61 -45.64 -21.24
N GLU A 643 -6.55 -45.79 -19.91
CA GLU A 643 -6.01 -46.92 -19.16
C GLU A 643 -4.52 -47.06 -18.78
N PHE A 644 -4.39 -47.67 -17.59
CA PHE A 644 -3.27 -48.33 -16.90
C PHE A 644 -2.05 -47.51 -16.47
N PHE A 645 -1.94 -47.29 -15.15
CA PHE A 645 -0.65 -47.34 -14.47
C PHE A 645 -0.69 -48.24 -13.24
N GLN A 646 0.35 -49.08 -13.21
CA GLN A 646 0.65 -50.17 -12.30
C GLN A 646 0.97 -49.66 -10.90
N ASN A 647 0.47 -50.39 -9.90
CA ASN A 647 0.61 -50.11 -8.48
C ASN A 647 2.07 -50.10 -8.02
N THR A 648 2.48 -48.99 -7.40
CA THR A 648 3.31 -49.02 -6.18
C THR A 648 2.68 -48.07 -5.16
N LEU A 649 1.54 -48.47 -4.65
CA LEU A 649 0.90 -47.89 -3.47
C LEU A 649 0.39 -49.08 -2.65
N ASP A 650 1.04 -49.28 -1.51
CA ASP A 650 0.55 -50.22 -0.50
C ASP A 650 -0.70 -49.62 0.17
N VAL A 651 -1.64 -50.51 0.41
CA VAL A 651 -3.06 -50.34 0.71
C VAL A 651 -3.21 -50.05 2.22
N HIS A 652 -4.19 -49.30 2.72
CA HIS A 652 -5.42 -49.84 3.32
C HIS A 652 -6.47 -48.72 3.58
N ASP A 653 -7.67 -48.97 3.03
CA ASP A 653 -9.06 -48.64 3.40
C ASP A 653 -9.57 -47.21 3.70
N LEU A 654 -10.66 -46.83 3.00
CA LEU A 654 -12.04 -46.89 3.55
C LEU A 654 -13.12 -46.52 2.50
N HIS A 655 -14.20 -47.31 2.44
CA HIS A 655 -15.37 -47.19 1.55
C HIS A 655 -16.36 -46.09 1.96
N ILE A 656 -17.12 -45.54 0.98
CA ILE A 656 -18.21 -44.56 1.19
C ILE A 656 -19.56 -45.16 0.78
N ASP A 657 -20.57 -44.98 1.62
CA ASP A 657 -21.94 -45.51 1.51
C ASP A 657 -22.80 -44.88 0.40
N THR A 658 -23.70 -45.70 -0.16
CA THR A 658 -24.53 -45.45 -1.34
C THR A 658 -25.63 -44.41 -1.11
N SER A 659 -26.12 -44.24 0.12
CA SER A 659 -27.12 -43.20 0.46
C SER A 659 -26.55 -41.77 0.35
N THR A 660 -25.22 -41.64 0.43
CA THR A 660 -24.51 -40.38 0.25
C THR A 660 -24.54 -39.97 -1.22
N ILE A 661 -24.41 -40.91 -2.16
CA ILE A 661 -24.34 -40.63 -3.60
C ILE A 661 -25.62 -39.97 -4.13
N GLU A 662 -26.78 -40.34 -3.59
CA GLU A 662 -28.08 -39.88 -4.08
C GLU A 662 -28.42 -38.45 -3.59
N ARG A 663 -27.95 -38.06 -2.39
CA ARG A 663 -28.01 -36.66 -1.91
C ARG A 663 -27.07 -35.73 -2.69
N TYR A 664 -25.93 -36.23 -3.17
CA TYR A 664 -24.97 -35.44 -3.95
C TYR A 664 -25.48 -35.08 -5.34
N LYS A 665 -26.28 -35.95 -5.99
CA LYS A 665 -26.86 -35.65 -7.32
C LYS A 665 -27.84 -34.48 -7.32
N ASN A 666 -28.53 -34.25 -6.21
CA ASN A 666 -29.53 -33.17 -6.10
C ASN A 666 -28.94 -31.78 -5.80
N LEU A 667 -27.67 -31.68 -5.36
CA LEU A 667 -26.98 -30.41 -5.09
C LEU A 667 -26.27 -29.81 -6.32
N TYR A 668 -26.16 -30.55 -7.43
CA TYR A 668 -25.48 -30.14 -8.67
C TYR A 668 -26.45 -29.99 -9.85
N LYS A 669 -27.51 -29.19 -9.68
CA LYS A 669 -28.16 -28.61 -10.85
C LYS A 669 -27.25 -27.49 -11.40
N ARG A 670 -26.63 -27.74 -12.55
CA ARG A 670 -25.95 -26.73 -13.37
C ARG A 670 -26.93 -25.58 -13.64
N GLU A 671 -26.57 -24.36 -13.25
CA GLU A 671 -27.07 -23.20 -13.97
C GLU A 671 -26.30 -23.07 -15.30
N PRO A 672 -26.98 -22.71 -16.40
CA PRO A 672 -26.33 -22.51 -17.69
C PRO A 672 -25.31 -21.36 -17.64
N PHE A 673 -24.20 -21.54 -18.35
CA PHE A 673 -23.16 -20.52 -18.51
C PHE A 673 -23.71 -19.35 -19.35
N HIS A 674 -23.81 -18.17 -18.74
CA HIS A 674 -24.31 -16.97 -19.39
C HIS A 674 -23.15 -16.08 -19.86
N TRP A 675 -22.88 -16.11 -21.17
CA TRP A 675 -21.86 -15.29 -21.83
C TRP A 675 -21.95 -13.79 -21.47
N ASP A 676 -23.16 -13.27 -21.34
CA ASP A 676 -23.41 -11.84 -21.06
C ASP A 676 -22.93 -11.39 -19.67
N LYS A 677 -22.96 -12.28 -18.67
CA LYS A 677 -22.52 -12.02 -17.29
C LYS A 677 -21.01 -12.17 -17.11
N PHE A 678 -20.36 -12.96 -17.96
CA PHE A 678 -18.90 -13.11 -17.95
C PHE A 678 -18.20 -11.91 -18.59
N LEU A 679 -18.82 -11.36 -19.63
CA LEU A 679 -18.35 -10.20 -20.40
C LEU A 679 -18.92 -8.86 -19.89
N SER A 680 -19.76 -8.87 -18.85
CA SER A 680 -20.34 -7.66 -18.29
C SER A 680 -19.31 -6.83 -17.54
N ARG A 681 -19.55 -5.51 -17.53
CA ARG A 681 -18.79 -4.49 -16.80
C ARG A 681 -18.68 -4.87 -15.31
N PRO A 682 -17.61 -4.47 -14.59
CA PRO A 682 -17.66 -4.42 -13.13
C PRO A 682 -18.79 -3.47 -12.76
N SER A 683 -19.83 -3.96 -12.09
CA SER A 683 -20.88 -3.11 -11.56
C SER A 683 -20.24 -2.20 -10.51
N ALA A 684 -20.27 -0.88 -10.71
CA ALA A 684 -20.33 0.03 -9.58
C ALA A 684 -21.49 -0.47 -8.71
N VAL A 685 -21.24 -0.77 -7.44
CA VAL A 685 -22.26 -1.25 -6.51
C VAL A 685 -23.40 -0.23 -6.54
N ALA A 686 -24.50 -0.60 -7.19
CA ALA A 686 -25.78 0.03 -6.98
C ALA A 686 -26.14 -0.23 -5.53
N ASP A 687 -26.57 0.81 -4.81
CA ASP A 687 -27.02 0.77 -3.42
C ASP A 687 -27.93 -0.46 -3.18
N GLU A 688 -27.35 -1.54 -2.68
CA GLU A 688 -28.12 -2.60 -2.05
C GLU A 688 -28.61 -2.02 -0.72
N LYS A 689 -29.93 -1.82 -0.64
CA LYS A 689 -30.63 -1.48 0.59
C LYS A 689 -30.10 -2.33 1.74
N ILE A 690 -29.41 -1.65 2.65
CA ILE A 690 -28.96 -2.21 3.93
C ILE A 690 -30.20 -2.66 4.68
N ASP A 691 -30.33 -3.98 4.87
CA ASP A 691 -31.19 -4.53 5.91
C ASP A 691 -30.72 -3.99 7.26
N GLN A 692 -31.59 -3.23 7.92
CA GLN A 692 -31.35 -2.60 9.20
C GLN A 692 -31.09 -3.67 10.27
N LEU A 693 -29.82 -3.95 10.55
CA LEU A 693 -29.40 -4.61 11.78
C LEU A 693 -29.27 -3.58 12.90
N ASN A 694 -30.26 -3.61 13.80
CA ASN A 694 -30.27 -2.98 15.11
C ASN A 694 -28.99 -3.26 15.91
N ILE A 695 -28.16 -2.25 16.13
CA ILE A 695 -27.23 -2.22 17.26
C ILE A 695 -27.25 -0.84 17.92
N LYS A 696 -27.68 -0.82 19.19
CA LYS A 696 -27.53 0.31 20.11
C LYS A 696 -26.04 0.63 20.30
N ILE A 697 -25.66 1.85 19.94
CA ILE A 697 -24.43 2.48 20.41
C ILE A 697 -24.70 2.93 21.86
N ILE A 698 -23.96 2.38 22.82
CA ILE A 698 -23.76 3.00 24.13
C ILE A 698 -22.50 3.85 23.95
N ASP A 699 -22.70 5.16 23.90
CA ASP A 699 -21.62 6.14 23.85
C ASP A 699 -20.96 6.30 25.21
N ALA A 700 -19.67 6.59 25.12
CA ALA A 700 -18.72 6.93 26.12
C ALA A 700 -19.17 8.17 26.91
N ASN A 701 -19.17 8.03 28.23
CA ASN A 701 -18.74 9.12 29.10
C ASN A 701 -17.99 8.49 30.27
N LEU A 702 -16.67 8.45 30.13
CA LEU A 702 -15.74 8.28 31.25
C LEU A 702 -15.91 9.47 32.19
N THR A 703 -16.63 9.29 33.29
CA THR A 703 -16.54 10.15 34.48
C THR A 703 -16.30 9.29 35.72
N ASP A 704 -15.19 9.63 36.38
CA ASP A 704 -14.59 9.06 37.59
C ASP A 704 -15.59 8.97 38.78
N PRO A 705 -15.47 7.98 39.68
CA PRO A 705 -16.34 7.85 40.84
C PRO A 705 -15.80 8.71 41.98
N CYS A 706 -16.26 9.96 42.08
CA CYS A 706 -16.02 10.74 43.29
C CYS A 706 -17.20 11.70 43.56
N CYS A 707 -17.98 11.40 44.61
CA CYS A 707 -18.94 12.31 45.29
C CYS A 707 -20.23 12.65 44.50
N ARG A 708 -21.49 12.48 44.93
CA ARG A 708 -22.22 12.30 46.22
C ARG A 708 -23.58 11.64 45.89
N LYS A 709 -24.04 10.63 46.64
CA LYS A 709 -25.11 10.70 47.67
C LYS A 709 -26.23 11.74 47.43
N ASP A 710 -27.44 11.19 47.33
CA ASP A 710 -28.75 11.82 47.56
C ASP A 710 -29.35 12.66 46.41
N ARG A 711 -30.21 12.01 45.59
CA ARG A 711 -31.43 12.64 45.08
C ARG A 711 -32.46 11.59 44.64
N LYS A 712 -33.57 11.56 45.39
CA LYS A 712 -34.78 10.77 45.15
C LYS A 712 -35.51 11.30 43.92
N PHE A 713 -35.94 10.43 43.00
CA PHE A 713 -36.98 10.75 42.04
C PHE A 713 -38.36 10.48 42.67
N PRO A 714 -39.30 11.43 42.54
CA PRO A 714 -40.70 11.07 42.44
C PRO A 714 -41.35 11.64 41.17
N LEU A 715 -42.00 10.70 40.47
CA LEU A 715 -43.39 10.73 39.99
C LEU A 715 -43.88 11.81 39.01
N LYS A 716 -44.37 11.25 37.89
CA LYS A 716 -45.71 11.40 37.28
C LYS A 716 -46.07 12.64 36.45
N ASN A 717 -46.53 12.23 35.26
CA ASN A 717 -47.66 12.72 34.48
C ASN A 717 -47.50 14.08 33.82
N LEU A 718 -47.51 14.09 32.49
CA LEU A 718 -48.59 14.73 31.74
C LEU A 718 -48.46 14.25 30.28
N LEU A 719 -49.34 13.31 29.90
CA LEU A 719 -50.46 13.49 28.96
C LEU A 719 -49.97 13.41 27.49
N GLU A 720 -50.31 12.35 26.77
CA GLU A 720 -51.63 12.21 26.11
C GLU A 720 -51.88 13.36 25.13
N ASP A 721 -51.45 13.17 23.89
CA ASP A 721 -52.23 13.37 22.66
C ASP A 721 -51.31 12.99 21.49
N LYS A 722 -51.58 11.90 20.76
CA LYS A 722 -52.46 11.85 19.59
C LYS A 722 -52.23 13.04 18.66
N ASP A 723 -51.24 12.92 17.79
CA ASP A 723 -51.51 12.86 16.35
C ASP A 723 -50.21 12.88 15.53
N LEU A 724 -50.18 11.93 14.59
CA LEU A 724 -49.62 12.07 13.24
C LEU A 724 -48.09 11.93 13.04
N PRO A 725 -47.70 11.58 11.81
CA PRO A 725 -46.65 10.62 11.52
C PRO A 725 -45.47 11.26 10.76
N LEU A 726 -44.33 10.59 10.81
CA LEU A 726 -43.48 10.22 9.66
C LEU A 726 -42.24 9.49 10.19
#